data_AF-Q9FZ73-F1
#
_entry.id   AF-Q9FZ73-F1
#
_cell.length_a   1.000
_cell.length_b   1.000
_cell.length_c   1.000
_cell.angle_alpha   90.00
_cell.angle_beta   90.00
_cell.angle_gamma   90.00
#
_symmetry.space_group_name_H-M   'P 1'
#
loop_
_entity.id
_entity.type
_entity.pdbx_description
1 polymer ?
#
loop_
_entity_poly.entity_id
_entity_poly.type
_entity_poly.pdbx_seq_one_letter_code
_entity_poly.pdbx_strand_id
1 'polypeptide(L)'
;MYVTRCLSEYQRNPAELRQPPPEGPNSGILVIQDQHSQTRPCCFGLCLVVDSYLSGLPLPQNLKLAARFNAGEDDATCDPVVFIPVLNKPLSSNCYYAIKRVGKHSGEAPASGKEEDRVPCCFCSSYVPEAKPKQLDPYDMYQQFMIHQKKPSSRYYYATSVAPDGVSPWFLKKNKWTVEYSRFQDFELKDDAKGLNTELRTELPGLGMSVVVGKWYVPFIFVKERDVEDQIKRSMYYSMTLEQRWEEVFSYEKDKSRNYDVLVDVELDTEVVKVDGQEISRGVEANGFVWFAVGDKKIGLGSVVVERMKWEEERFGWTGKGDNERSMVAKRLEKSTDEGPNSGVLVIQDEESRPTLKCCFVNSFDWELNGLPFPQNTRVIVKRQIGTALYLDPVAFIPVLHQPPSSNLYYVIRGSGKHTGEACVSAKEGDRASCCFCFTYIPEAVPRPLDPFDINQQFEIHQGRSSTKKFFATSVASDGIPPQFLTRKGWSVIFSAPEVEDYGLIDDAKGIVDAKLRYELPDLDNSVVVGKWYVPFLFVKEGDAKDQMYKSMYYSMTLQQRFEEVFFCENVGNNKRFEVVVDVEVETEVVKLEGERIARETQGVNSDGVVWFNASGNEKIGLGSVVLERMKWEEERFGWLNKGYEQRSSIKRTERFEGGGPYWKSYRCYVLVETFELKRTDGSLVLTYEFKHVDKLKSKWD
;
A
#
# COMPACT_ATOMS: atom_id res chain seq x y z
N MET A 1 4.77 27.76 8.91
CA MET A 1 5.87 27.31 8.02
C MET A 1 5.87 28.11 6.73
N TYR A 2 7.01 28.26 6.06
CA TYR A 2 7.10 29.05 4.83
C TYR A 2 7.52 28.23 3.63
N VAL A 3 6.86 28.46 2.49
CA VAL A 3 7.37 28.07 1.17
C VAL A 3 8.24 29.19 0.61
N THR A 4 9.07 28.90 -0.37
CA THR A 4 9.86 29.91 -1.09
C THR A 4 9.35 30.11 -2.50
N ARG A 5 9.50 31.33 -3.04
CA ARG A 5 9.22 31.66 -4.44
C ARG A 5 10.25 32.66 -4.94
N CYS A 6 10.56 32.61 -6.23
CA CYS A 6 11.52 33.53 -6.84
C CYS A 6 10.90 34.92 -7.07
N LEU A 7 11.64 35.99 -6.81
CA LEU A 7 11.14 37.35 -7.03
C LEU A 7 10.82 37.61 -8.51
N SER A 8 11.62 37.03 -9.42
CA SER A 8 11.40 37.17 -10.86
C SER A 8 10.04 36.63 -11.35
N GLU A 9 9.48 35.61 -10.68
CA GLU A 9 8.16 35.05 -10.99
C GLU A 9 7.06 36.07 -10.74
N TYR A 10 7.11 36.75 -9.59
CA TYR A 10 6.16 37.81 -9.25
C TYR A 10 6.32 39.06 -10.11
N GLN A 11 7.54 39.37 -10.55
CA GLN A 11 7.78 40.47 -11.49
C GLN A 11 7.16 40.18 -12.87
N ARG A 12 7.18 38.91 -13.31
CA ARG A 12 6.55 38.49 -14.57
C ARG A 12 5.04 38.41 -14.45
N ASN A 13 4.53 37.95 -13.31
CA ASN A 13 3.09 37.82 -13.05
C ASN A 13 2.69 38.48 -11.71
N PRO A 14 2.47 39.80 -11.68
CA PRO A 14 2.11 40.52 -10.46
C PRO A 14 0.78 40.08 -9.83
N ALA A 15 -0.10 39.40 -10.58
CA ALA A 15 -1.37 38.89 -10.05
C ALA A 15 -1.16 37.81 -8.97
N GLU A 16 -0.07 37.04 -9.06
CA GLU A 16 0.31 36.00 -8.09
C GLU A 16 0.54 36.57 -6.68
N LEU A 17 0.92 37.86 -6.56
CA LEU A 17 1.08 38.51 -5.25
C LEU A 17 -0.22 38.59 -4.44
N ARG A 18 -1.37 38.52 -5.11
CA ARG A 18 -2.70 38.54 -4.47
C ARG A 18 -3.17 37.18 -4.02
N GLN A 19 -2.52 36.10 -4.47
CA GLN A 19 -2.91 34.76 -4.06
C GLN A 19 -2.60 34.55 -2.57
N PRO A 20 -3.47 33.84 -1.84
CA PRO A 20 -3.20 33.47 -0.46
C PRO A 20 -1.98 32.54 -0.39
N PRO A 21 -1.32 32.44 0.79
CA PRO A 21 -0.31 31.42 1.04
C PRO A 21 -0.86 29.99 0.80
N PRO A 22 0.04 28.99 0.68
CA PRO A 22 -0.36 27.59 0.56
C PRO A 22 -1.37 27.15 1.63
N GLU A 23 -2.26 26.24 1.25
CA GLU A 23 -3.43 25.83 2.04
C GLU A 23 -3.07 25.43 3.48
N GLY A 24 -3.88 25.89 4.44
CA GLY A 24 -3.87 25.54 5.86
C GLY A 24 -3.24 26.60 6.77
N PRO A 25 -3.30 26.39 8.10
CA PRO A 25 -3.01 27.42 9.08
C PRO A 25 -1.52 27.72 9.18
N ASN A 26 -1.20 28.95 9.56
CA ASN A 26 0.17 29.40 9.85
C ASN A 26 1.14 29.20 8.68
N SER A 27 0.65 29.41 7.45
CA SER A 27 1.42 29.31 6.21
C SER A 27 1.94 30.68 5.77
N GLY A 28 3.16 30.73 5.24
CA GLY A 28 3.77 31.95 4.71
C GLY A 28 4.57 31.71 3.43
N ILE A 29 4.97 32.80 2.78
CA ILE A 29 5.81 32.77 1.58
C ILE A 29 7.06 33.62 1.85
N LEU A 30 8.25 33.05 1.61
CA LEU A 30 9.52 33.76 1.57
C LEU A 30 9.88 34.01 0.10
N VAL A 31 10.39 35.20 -0.19
CA VAL A 31 10.77 35.61 -1.54
C VAL A 31 12.28 35.57 -1.68
N ILE A 32 12.76 34.85 -2.68
CA ILE A 32 14.18 34.71 -2.98
C ILE A 32 14.53 35.64 -4.14
N GLN A 33 15.52 36.50 -3.96
CA GLN A 33 16.17 37.21 -5.06
C GLN A 33 17.01 36.22 -5.86
N ASP A 34 16.50 35.77 -7.01
CA ASP A 34 17.08 34.76 -7.89
C ASP A 34 18.01 35.36 -8.97
N GLN A 35 17.87 36.66 -9.26
CA GLN A 35 18.72 37.36 -10.21
C GLN A 35 19.80 38.17 -9.48
N HIS A 36 21.06 37.95 -9.83
CA HIS A 36 22.18 38.78 -9.36
C HIS A 36 21.95 40.25 -9.76
N SER A 37 22.17 41.14 -8.80
CA SER A 37 21.97 42.60 -8.86
C SER A 37 22.06 43.23 -10.25
N GLN A 38 21.03 44.01 -10.61
CA GLN A 38 20.98 44.87 -11.78
C GLN A 38 22.21 45.81 -11.83
N THR A 39 23.19 45.47 -12.65
CA THR A 39 24.22 46.42 -13.06
C THR A 39 23.54 47.48 -13.92
N ARG A 40 23.51 48.73 -13.45
CA ARG A 40 23.08 49.85 -14.29
C ARG A 40 24.29 50.41 -15.01
N PRO A 41 24.26 50.57 -16.35
CA PRO A 41 25.29 51.31 -17.06
C PRO A 41 25.26 52.78 -16.61
N CYS A 42 26.38 53.27 -16.09
CA CYS A 42 26.67 54.68 -15.88
C CYS A 42 27.65 55.20 -16.94
N CYS A 43 27.83 56.52 -17.00
CA CYS A 43 28.76 57.20 -17.90
C CYS A 43 28.70 56.68 -19.35
N PHE A 44 27.53 56.75 -19.99
CA PHE A 44 27.33 56.33 -21.38
C PHE A 44 27.75 54.87 -21.68
N GLY A 45 27.64 53.97 -20.70
CA GLY A 45 27.94 52.54 -20.88
C GLY A 45 29.40 52.16 -20.59
N LEU A 46 30.23 53.09 -20.14
CA LEU A 46 31.65 52.86 -19.83
C LEU A 46 31.89 52.40 -18.38
N CYS A 47 30.90 52.47 -17.51
CA CYS A 47 30.97 51.95 -16.14
C CYS A 47 29.68 51.22 -15.77
N LEU A 48 29.80 50.15 -14.98
CA LEU A 48 28.66 49.48 -14.37
C LEU A 48 28.58 49.93 -12.91
N VAL A 49 27.53 50.67 -12.55
CA VAL A 49 27.21 50.95 -11.14
C VAL A 49 26.28 49.86 -10.65
N VAL A 50 26.75 49.15 -9.61
CA VAL A 50 25.94 48.21 -8.85
C VAL A 50 25.12 49.03 -7.85
N ASP A 51 23.82 49.18 -8.11
CA ASP A 51 22.88 49.85 -7.21
C ASP A 51 22.73 48.97 -5.94
N SER A 52 23.23 49.47 -4.80
CA SER A 52 23.15 48.80 -3.50
C SER A 52 21.80 48.99 -2.80
N TYR A 53 20.87 49.71 -3.45
CA TYR A 53 19.54 50.01 -2.94
C TYR A 53 18.49 49.12 -3.61
N LEU A 54 17.62 48.52 -2.81
CA LEU A 54 16.47 47.78 -3.31
C LEU A 54 15.28 48.72 -3.55
N SER A 55 14.70 48.64 -4.75
CA SER A 55 13.44 49.30 -5.09
C SER A 55 12.38 48.28 -5.44
N GLY A 56 11.20 48.40 -4.83
CA GLY A 56 10.03 47.57 -5.12
C GLY A 56 9.67 46.64 -3.95
N LEU A 57 8.43 46.15 -4.01
CA LEU A 57 7.88 45.13 -3.11
C LEU A 57 7.50 43.90 -3.95
N PRO A 58 7.53 42.68 -3.37
CA PRO A 58 7.91 42.35 -1.98
C PRO A 58 9.42 42.43 -1.72
N LEU A 59 9.81 42.58 -0.44
CA LEU A 59 11.23 42.58 -0.05
C LEU A 59 11.77 41.13 -0.05
N PRO A 60 12.97 40.86 -0.59
CA PRO A 60 13.55 39.51 -0.59
C PRO A 60 14.12 39.11 0.78
N GLN A 61 14.00 37.83 1.13
CA GLN A 61 14.37 37.27 2.43
C GLN A 61 15.73 36.57 2.47
N ASN A 62 16.31 36.24 1.30
CA ASN A 62 17.64 35.65 1.22
C ASN A 62 18.78 36.68 1.40
N LEU A 63 18.48 37.98 1.25
CA LEU A 63 19.46 39.06 1.36
C LEU A 63 19.55 39.63 2.79
N LYS A 64 20.76 40.03 3.20
CA LYS A 64 20.96 40.77 4.47
C LYS A 64 20.62 42.25 4.30
N LEU A 65 19.38 42.60 4.64
CA LEU A 65 18.84 43.95 4.50
C LEU A 65 19.19 44.87 5.69
N ALA A 66 19.27 46.17 5.42
CA ALA A 66 19.39 47.21 6.43
C ALA A 66 18.51 48.42 6.04
N ALA A 67 17.81 48.97 7.03
CA ALA A 67 17.01 50.18 6.88
C ALA A 67 17.89 51.40 7.15
N ARG A 68 18.02 52.29 6.16
CA ARG A 68 18.84 53.50 6.25
C ARG A 68 17.98 54.75 6.30
N PHE A 69 18.32 55.65 7.22
CA PHE A 69 17.70 56.96 7.42
C PHE A 69 18.70 58.08 7.15
N ASN A 70 18.21 59.27 6.81
CA ASN A 70 19.02 60.47 6.54
C ASN A 70 20.08 60.23 5.43
N ALA A 71 19.70 59.53 4.36
CA ALA A 71 20.60 59.26 3.24
C ALA A 71 21.08 60.56 2.58
N GLY A 72 22.33 60.94 2.83
CA GLY A 72 22.95 62.18 2.32
C GLY A 72 23.45 63.16 3.39
N GLU A 73 23.25 62.87 4.68
CA GLU A 73 23.76 63.64 5.82
C GLU A 73 24.85 62.84 6.58
N ASP A 74 25.75 63.51 7.31
CA ASP A 74 26.87 62.88 8.04
C ASP A 74 26.41 61.90 9.15
N ASP A 75 25.18 62.04 9.65
CA ASP A 75 24.57 61.20 10.70
C ASP A 75 23.67 60.07 10.14
N ALA A 76 24.05 59.49 8.99
CA ALA A 76 23.28 58.40 8.38
C ALA A 76 23.29 57.14 9.27
N THR A 77 22.15 56.86 9.92
CA THR A 77 21.96 55.64 10.72
C THR A 77 21.51 54.49 9.83
N CYS A 78 22.15 53.33 9.97
CA CYS A 78 21.83 52.11 9.23
C CYS A 78 21.50 51.01 10.24
N ASP A 79 20.24 50.60 10.29
CA ASP A 79 19.76 49.55 11.19
C ASP A 79 19.68 48.21 10.43
N PRO A 80 20.48 47.19 10.81
CA PRO A 80 20.35 45.85 10.25
C PRO A 80 19.01 45.22 10.65
N VAL A 81 18.11 45.03 9.68
CA VAL A 81 16.74 44.55 9.91
C VAL A 81 16.40 43.40 8.96
N VAL A 82 15.63 42.41 9.42
CA VAL A 82 14.98 41.41 8.57
C VAL A 82 13.50 41.70 8.52
N PHE A 83 12.96 41.69 7.30
CA PHE A 83 11.52 41.73 7.06
C PHE A 83 11.03 40.32 6.72
N ILE A 84 10.29 39.71 7.65
CA ILE A 84 9.71 38.37 7.47
C ILE A 84 8.22 38.55 7.18
N PRO A 85 7.69 38.06 6.04
CA PRO A 85 6.27 38.18 5.73
C PRO A 85 5.38 37.57 6.82
N VAL A 86 4.30 38.25 7.15
CA VAL A 86 3.35 37.79 8.18
C VAL A 86 2.63 36.53 7.71
N LEU A 87 2.43 35.58 8.63
CA LEU A 87 1.72 34.32 8.37
C LEU A 87 0.28 34.58 7.94
N ASN A 88 -0.27 33.69 7.11
CA ASN A 88 -1.66 33.70 6.63
C ASN A 88 -2.07 34.97 5.86
N LYS A 89 -1.11 35.79 5.40
CA LYS A 89 -1.36 36.97 4.58
C LYS A 89 -0.72 36.82 3.20
N PRO A 90 -1.38 37.29 2.12
CA PRO A 90 -0.78 37.32 0.79
C PRO A 90 0.36 38.34 0.74
N LEU A 91 1.34 38.15 -0.15
CA LEU A 91 2.48 39.07 -0.29
C LEU A 91 2.06 40.49 -0.68
N SER A 92 0.96 40.65 -1.42
CA SER A 92 0.38 41.95 -1.78
C SER A 92 -0.10 42.78 -0.59
N SER A 93 -0.30 42.15 0.59
CA SER A 93 -0.60 42.88 1.82
C SER A 93 0.58 43.72 2.32
N ASN A 94 1.80 43.42 1.86
CA ASN A 94 3.05 44.05 2.30
C ASN A 94 3.20 44.11 3.83
N CYS A 95 2.65 43.12 4.54
CA CYS A 95 2.73 43.01 5.99
C CYS A 95 3.95 42.16 6.39
N TYR A 96 4.83 42.71 7.22
CA TYR A 96 6.06 42.07 7.67
C TYR A 96 6.24 42.20 9.18
N TYR A 97 6.88 41.20 9.78
CA TYR A 97 7.59 41.34 11.05
C TYR A 97 8.96 41.98 10.76
N ALA A 98 9.30 43.05 11.47
CA ALA A 98 10.57 43.76 11.29
C ALA A 98 11.51 43.46 12.46
N ILE A 99 12.52 42.62 12.27
CA ILE A 99 13.36 42.11 13.36
C ILE A 99 14.78 42.69 13.26
N LYS A 100 15.29 43.29 14.35
CA LYS A 100 16.67 43.79 14.38
C LYS A 100 17.66 42.63 14.44
N ARG A 101 18.75 42.70 13.67
CA ARG A 101 19.77 41.63 13.60
C ARG A 101 20.98 41.84 14.50
N VAL A 102 21.16 43.06 15.02
CA VAL A 102 22.36 43.47 15.74
C VAL A 102 21.96 44.41 16.88
N GLY A 103 22.73 44.39 17.96
CA GLY A 103 22.59 45.28 19.10
C GLY A 103 21.83 44.65 20.26
N LYS A 104 21.61 45.44 21.31
CA LYS A 104 21.04 44.98 22.60
C LYS A 104 19.69 44.26 22.49
N HIS A 105 18.91 44.57 21.46
CA HIS A 105 17.58 44.02 21.20
C HIS A 105 17.58 43.12 19.94
N SER A 106 18.72 42.47 19.65
CA SER A 106 18.85 41.56 18.50
C SER A 106 17.87 40.40 18.62
N GLY A 107 17.16 40.12 17.53
CA GLY A 107 16.14 39.08 17.42
C GLY A 107 14.86 39.28 18.24
N GLU A 108 14.70 40.44 18.90
CA GLU A 108 13.43 40.87 19.46
C GLU A 108 12.58 41.59 18.40
N ALA A 109 11.26 41.44 18.51
CA ALA A 109 10.30 42.14 17.66
C ALA A 109 9.97 43.50 18.29
N PRO A 110 10.22 44.62 17.58
CA PRO A 110 9.74 45.92 18.00
C PRO A 110 8.22 45.94 17.87
N ALA A 111 7.56 46.57 18.84
CA ALA A 111 6.12 46.74 18.85
C ALA A 111 5.75 48.20 18.59
N SER A 112 4.58 48.42 18.00
CA SER A 112 3.95 49.73 17.93
C SER A 112 3.63 50.24 19.33
N GLY A 113 3.94 51.51 19.61
CA GLY A 113 3.38 52.20 20.78
C GLY A 113 1.89 52.43 20.55
N LYS A 114 1.11 52.62 21.62
CA LYS A 114 -0.31 52.91 21.46
C LYS A 114 -0.56 54.41 21.47
N GLU A 115 -1.43 54.90 20.59
CA GLU A 115 -1.77 56.33 20.54
C GLU A 115 -2.40 56.83 21.86
N GLU A 116 -3.05 55.95 22.63
CA GLU A 116 -3.57 56.23 23.97
C GLU A 116 -2.47 56.54 25.02
N ASP A 117 -1.26 56.02 24.81
CA ASP A 117 -0.11 56.23 25.72
C ASP A 117 0.64 57.54 25.43
N ARG A 118 0.06 58.45 24.63
CA ARG A 118 0.70 59.71 24.24
C ARG A 118 0.95 60.59 25.46
N VAL A 119 2.23 60.90 25.68
CA VAL A 119 2.70 61.72 26.79
C VAL A 119 2.93 63.17 26.31
N PRO A 120 2.52 64.19 27.08
CA PRO A 120 2.89 65.57 26.83
C PRO A 120 4.41 65.78 26.97
N CYS A 121 5.01 66.52 26.04
CA CYS A 121 6.41 66.95 26.09
C CYS A 121 6.50 68.47 26.13
N CYS A 122 7.61 69.01 26.64
CA CYS A 122 7.81 70.47 26.69
C CYS A 122 7.76 71.09 25.28
N PHE A 123 7.29 72.33 25.18
CA PHE A 123 7.09 73.09 23.91
C PHE A 123 5.91 72.67 23.03
N CYS A 124 4.74 72.38 23.62
CA CYS A 124 3.48 72.08 22.89
C CYS A 124 3.55 70.87 21.94
N SER A 125 4.51 69.98 22.16
CA SER A 125 4.64 68.72 21.41
C SER A 125 4.19 67.56 22.28
N SER A 126 3.58 66.54 21.68
CA SER A 126 3.23 65.29 22.36
C SER A 126 3.79 64.13 21.55
N TYR A 127 4.25 63.09 22.24
CA TYR A 127 4.82 61.91 21.59
C TYR A 127 4.30 60.63 22.25
N VAL A 128 4.29 59.55 21.48
CA VAL A 128 3.98 58.22 21.98
C VAL A 128 5.30 57.55 22.36
N PRO A 129 5.51 57.16 23.63
CA PRO A 129 6.68 56.41 24.04
C PRO A 129 6.82 55.13 23.23
N GLU A 130 8.05 54.75 22.90
CA GLU A 130 8.27 53.51 22.17
C GLU A 130 8.01 52.30 23.06
N ALA A 131 7.22 51.37 22.54
CA ALA A 131 7.09 50.07 23.18
C ALA A 131 8.45 49.38 23.18
N LYS A 132 8.83 48.81 24.33
CA LYS A 132 10.06 48.04 24.42
C LYS A 132 9.98 46.83 23.47
N PRO A 133 11.03 46.55 22.69
CA PRO A 133 11.10 45.32 21.93
C PRO A 133 10.90 44.12 22.88
N LYS A 134 10.17 43.13 22.39
CA LYS A 134 9.87 41.91 23.16
C LYS A 134 9.95 40.70 22.22
N GLN A 135 9.84 39.52 22.80
CA GLN A 135 9.77 38.29 22.01
C GLN A 135 8.62 38.37 20.99
N LEU A 136 8.84 37.81 19.80
CA LEU A 136 7.82 37.78 18.77
C LEU A 136 6.63 36.92 19.23
N ASP A 137 5.45 37.51 19.19
CA ASP A 137 4.16 36.84 19.29
C ASP A 137 3.47 36.95 17.92
N PRO A 138 3.29 35.84 17.18
CA PRO A 138 2.70 35.86 15.84
C PRO A 138 1.27 36.40 15.78
N TYR A 139 0.55 36.38 16.90
CA TYR A 139 -0.81 36.88 17.01
C TYR A 139 -0.87 38.36 17.44
N ASP A 140 0.24 38.93 17.90
CA ASP A 140 0.31 40.34 18.29
C ASP A 140 0.37 41.25 17.06
N MET A 141 -0.77 41.86 16.73
CA MET A 141 -0.90 42.78 15.61
C MET A 141 -0.06 44.07 15.77
N TYR A 142 0.38 44.42 16.97
CA TYR A 142 1.27 45.58 17.20
C TYR A 142 2.72 45.28 16.79
N GLN A 143 3.09 44.02 16.58
CA GLN A 143 4.41 43.63 16.04
C GLN A 143 4.42 43.48 14.51
N GLN A 144 3.28 43.71 13.86
CA GLN A 144 3.10 43.59 12.42
C GLN A 144 3.06 44.98 11.76
N PHE A 145 3.85 45.16 10.71
CA PHE A 145 3.98 46.43 10.02
C PHE A 145 3.65 46.29 8.53
N MET A 146 2.80 47.17 8.03
CA MET A 146 2.52 47.30 6.61
C MET A 146 3.52 48.27 5.98
N ILE A 147 4.31 47.77 5.03
CA ILE A 147 5.32 48.57 4.32
C ILE A 147 4.71 49.17 3.06
N HIS A 148 4.88 50.47 2.90
CA HIS A 148 4.34 51.23 1.80
C HIS A 148 5.45 51.85 0.95
N GLN A 149 5.15 51.99 -0.34
CA GLN A 149 6.03 52.62 -1.31
C GLN A 149 5.19 53.59 -2.17
N LYS A 150 5.59 54.88 -2.26
CA LYS A 150 4.77 55.89 -2.96
C LYS A 150 4.60 55.64 -4.47
N LYS A 151 5.61 55.03 -5.09
CA LYS A 151 5.63 54.60 -6.49
C LYS A 151 6.48 53.33 -6.58
N PRO A 152 6.18 52.35 -7.45
CA PRO A 152 6.93 51.09 -7.55
C PRO A 152 8.45 51.26 -7.79
N SER A 153 8.86 52.36 -8.44
CA SER A 153 10.26 52.70 -8.70
C SER A 153 10.91 53.57 -7.61
N SER A 154 10.18 53.93 -6.55
CA SER A 154 10.71 54.79 -5.49
C SER A 154 11.66 54.01 -4.58
N ARG A 155 12.83 54.55 -4.27
CA ARG A 155 13.75 53.91 -3.29
C ARG A 155 13.31 54.13 -1.83
N TYR A 156 12.24 54.88 -1.61
CA TYR A 156 11.78 55.34 -0.30
C TYR A 156 10.53 54.60 0.16
N TYR A 157 10.62 54.06 1.38
CA TYR A 157 9.57 53.35 2.07
C TYR A 157 9.10 54.11 3.32
N TYR A 158 7.91 53.76 3.79
CA TYR A 158 7.40 54.12 5.11
C TYR A 158 6.55 52.96 5.62
N ALA A 159 6.43 52.76 6.93
CA ALA A 159 5.60 51.68 7.46
C ALA A 159 4.54 52.18 8.45
N THR A 160 3.36 51.58 8.38
CA THR A 160 2.27 51.78 9.34
C THR A 160 2.08 50.52 10.17
N SER A 161 1.65 50.70 11.42
CA SER A 161 1.18 49.58 12.24
C SER A 161 -0.01 48.89 11.57
N VAL A 162 -0.12 47.56 11.72
CA VAL A 162 -1.34 46.83 11.37
C VAL A 162 -2.42 47.05 12.45
N ALA A 163 -2.02 47.28 13.71
CA ALA A 163 -2.92 47.73 14.77
C ALA A 163 -3.53 49.11 14.45
N PRO A 164 -4.87 49.28 14.46
CA PRO A 164 -5.54 50.54 14.11
C PRO A 164 -5.13 51.75 14.95
N ASP A 165 -4.79 51.52 16.22
CA ASP A 165 -4.35 52.50 17.22
C ASP A 165 -2.83 52.51 17.43
N GLY A 166 -2.10 51.69 16.66
CA GLY A 166 -0.67 51.52 16.81
C GLY A 166 0.14 52.58 16.07
N VAL A 167 1.16 53.09 16.76
CA VAL A 167 2.16 54.02 16.22
C VAL A 167 3.47 53.27 16.00
N SER A 168 3.90 53.18 14.73
CA SER A 168 5.13 52.48 14.35
C SER A 168 6.37 53.01 15.12
N PRO A 169 7.35 52.15 15.43
CA PRO A 169 8.64 52.54 15.98
C PRO A 169 9.34 53.61 15.14
N TRP A 170 10.20 54.42 15.75
CA TRP A 170 10.86 55.55 15.09
C TRP A 170 11.55 55.18 13.76
N PHE A 171 12.24 54.03 13.74
CA PHE A 171 12.95 53.51 12.58
C PHE A 171 12.00 53.01 11.46
N LEU A 172 10.71 52.84 11.72
CA LEU A 172 9.74 52.52 10.66
C LEU A 172 8.85 53.72 10.30
N LYS A 173 8.74 54.67 11.24
CA LYS A 173 7.87 55.85 11.19
C LYS A 173 8.43 57.03 10.39
N LYS A 174 9.75 57.25 10.36
CA LYS A 174 10.34 58.39 9.63
C LYS A 174 9.99 58.29 8.14
N ASN A 175 9.41 59.37 7.61
CA ASN A 175 9.07 59.47 6.19
C ASN A 175 10.35 59.28 5.35
N LYS A 176 10.33 58.27 4.46
CA LYS A 176 11.32 58.01 3.40
C LYS A 176 12.62 57.32 3.86
N TRP A 177 12.53 56.12 4.43
CA TRP A 177 13.71 55.27 4.63
C TRP A 177 14.02 54.42 3.40
N THR A 178 15.27 54.03 3.21
CA THR A 178 15.72 53.20 2.08
C THR A 178 16.20 51.82 2.57
N VAL A 179 16.08 50.78 1.73
CA VAL A 179 16.64 49.46 2.01
C VAL A 179 17.96 49.29 1.27
N GLU A 180 19.03 49.04 2.02
CA GLU A 180 20.31 48.59 1.49
C GLU A 180 20.49 47.10 1.75
N TYR A 181 21.19 46.40 0.86
CA TYR A 181 21.56 45.00 1.05
C TYR A 181 23.08 44.84 1.03
N SER A 182 23.60 43.93 1.85
CA SER A 182 25.02 43.63 1.89
C SER A 182 25.46 42.83 0.65
N ARG A 183 26.56 43.23 0.01
CA ARG A 183 27.04 42.64 -1.26
C ARG A 183 27.71 41.26 -1.13
N PHE A 184 28.06 40.83 0.08
CA PHE A 184 28.95 39.67 0.29
C PHE A 184 28.41 38.65 1.30
N GLN A 185 27.17 38.81 1.76
CA GLN A 185 26.59 37.96 2.77
C GLN A 185 25.10 37.77 2.54
N ASP A 186 24.74 36.57 2.09
CA ASP A 186 23.36 36.10 2.01
C ASP A 186 23.07 35.13 3.15
N PHE A 187 21.80 34.85 3.39
CA PHE A 187 21.35 33.88 4.40
C PHE A 187 21.33 32.42 3.92
N GLU A 188 22.01 32.12 2.81
CA GLU A 188 22.08 30.79 2.19
C GLU A 188 20.72 30.16 1.80
N LEU A 189 19.63 30.93 1.87
CA LEU A 189 18.30 30.56 1.37
C LEU A 189 18.32 30.53 -0.17
N LYS A 190 18.71 29.38 -0.74
CA LYS A 190 18.94 29.20 -2.19
C LYS A 190 17.97 28.23 -2.87
N ASP A 191 17.32 27.37 -2.09
CA ASP A 191 16.49 26.28 -2.61
C ASP A 191 15.01 26.66 -2.70
N ASP A 192 14.33 26.12 -3.70
CA ASP A 192 12.90 26.34 -3.95
C ASP A 192 12.06 25.31 -3.17
N ALA A 193 11.88 25.57 -1.88
CA ALA A 193 10.96 24.86 -1.01
C ALA A 193 9.50 25.14 -1.43
N LYS A 194 8.95 24.27 -2.28
CA LYS A 194 7.59 24.43 -2.83
C LYS A 194 6.46 24.12 -1.86
N GLY A 195 6.77 23.52 -0.70
CA GLY A 195 5.81 23.03 0.27
C GLY A 195 5.55 21.54 0.11
N LEU A 196 4.31 21.11 0.30
CA LEU A 196 3.87 19.72 0.12
C LEU A 196 3.76 19.38 -1.37
N ASN A 197 4.32 18.24 -1.78
CA ASN A 197 4.07 17.64 -3.08
C ASN A 197 2.93 16.64 -2.96
N THR A 198 1.74 17.01 -3.43
CA THR A 198 0.52 16.19 -3.31
C THR A 198 0.60 14.87 -4.08
N GLU A 199 1.26 14.86 -5.25
CA GLU A 199 1.39 13.65 -6.08
C GLU A 199 2.26 12.61 -5.35
N LEU A 200 3.45 13.03 -4.88
CA LEU A 200 4.32 12.17 -4.08
C LEU A 200 3.68 11.77 -2.75
N ARG A 201 2.88 12.65 -2.13
CA ARG A 201 2.17 12.34 -0.87
C ARG A 201 1.12 11.24 -1.05
N THR A 202 0.47 11.18 -2.23
CA THR A 202 -0.49 10.13 -2.56
C THR A 202 0.15 8.81 -2.99
N GLU A 203 1.34 8.86 -3.58
CA GLU A 203 2.12 7.67 -3.94
C GLU A 203 2.85 7.12 -2.70
N LEU A 204 2.34 6.04 -2.11
CA LEU A 204 3.01 5.40 -0.97
C LEU A 204 4.37 4.84 -1.41
N PRO A 205 5.46 5.04 -0.62
CA PRO A 205 6.79 4.56 -0.98
C PRO A 205 6.84 3.02 -1.03
N GLY A 206 7.86 2.45 -1.69
CA GLY A 206 8.13 1.00 -1.57
C GLY A 206 8.62 0.63 -0.16
N LEU A 207 8.46 -0.64 0.24
CA LEU A 207 9.02 -1.15 1.51
C LEU A 207 10.53 -0.90 1.57
N GLY A 208 11.01 -0.36 2.71
CA GLY A 208 12.42 -0.02 2.91
C GLY A 208 12.89 1.29 2.25
N MET A 209 12.01 2.03 1.57
CA MET A 209 12.33 3.34 0.99
C MET A 209 11.83 4.49 1.87
N SER A 210 12.56 5.60 1.91
CA SER A 210 12.11 6.88 2.47
C SER A 210 12.01 7.91 1.35
N VAL A 211 10.91 8.66 1.30
CA VAL A 211 10.65 9.69 0.29
C VAL A 211 10.30 11.00 0.98
N VAL A 212 11.00 12.08 0.62
CA VAL A 212 10.69 13.45 1.07
C VAL A 212 9.51 13.96 0.24
N VAL A 213 8.37 14.17 0.89
CA VAL A 213 7.11 14.58 0.25
C VAL A 213 6.74 16.04 0.51
N GLY A 214 7.44 16.69 1.43
CA GLY A 214 7.26 18.11 1.68
C GLY A 214 8.54 18.79 2.16
N LYS A 215 8.72 20.05 1.76
CA LYS A 215 9.84 20.88 2.21
C LYS A 215 9.41 22.32 2.44
N TRP A 216 9.79 22.85 3.59
CA TRP A 216 9.53 24.23 4.01
C TRP A 216 10.77 24.84 4.68
N TYR A 217 10.72 26.16 4.88
CA TYR A 217 11.62 26.89 5.75
C TYR A 217 10.90 27.47 6.96
N VAL A 218 11.59 27.50 8.09
CA VAL A 218 11.15 28.08 9.36
C VAL A 218 12.14 29.17 9.76
N PRO A 219 11.75 30.45 9.71
CA PRO A 219 12.61 31.54 10.18
C PRO A 219 13.00 31.37 11.65
N PHE A 220 14.22 31.80 12.01
CA PHE A 220 14.79 31.65 13.35
C PHE A 220 13.89 32.19 14.48
N ILE A 221 13.04 33.20 14.20
CA ILE A 221 12.07 33.75 15.17
C ILE A 221 11.09 32.70 15.73
N PHE A 222 10.85 31.59 15.00
CA PHE A 222 9.99 30.50 15.43
C PHE A 222 10.79 29.29 15.96
N VAL A 223 12.11 29.42 16.13
CA VAL A 223 12.99 28.35 16.64
C VAL A 223 13.83 28.91 17.78
N LYS A 224 14.00 28.15 18.85
CA LYS A 224 14.85 28.50 19.99
C LYS A 224 15.84 27.38 20.24
N GLU A 225 17.02 27.48 19.65
CA GLU A 225 18.07 26.46 19.76
C GLU A 225 19.19 26.90 20.72
N ARG A 226 19.47 28.20 20.77
CA ARG A 226 20.62 28.79 21.49
C ARG A 226 20.37 30.27 21.77
N ASP A 227 21.39 30.96 22.25
CA ASP A 227 21.37 32.42 22.32
C ASP A 227 21.08 33.05 20.95
N VAL A 228 20.25 34.08 20.94
CA VAL A 228 19.70 34.69 19.73
C VAL A 228 20.80 35.25 18.82
N GLU A 229 21.86 35.84 19.37
CA GLU A 229 22.94 36.39 18.55
C GLU A 229 23.70 35.29 17.80
N ASP A 230 23.97 34.18 18.48
CA ASP A 230 24.65 33.03 17.89
C ASP A 230 23.74 32.29 16.90
N GLN A 231 22.44 32.23 17.19
CA GLN A 231 21.46 31.61 16.31
C GLN A 231 21.38 32.35 14.97
N ILE A 232 21.23 33.68 14.99
CA ILE A 232 21.15 34.50 13.75
C ILE A 232 22.45 34.39 12.93
N LYS A 233 23.61 34.29 13.59
CA LYS A 233 24.91 34.11 12.91
C LYS A 233 25.04 32.75 12.24
N ARG A 234 24.51 31.69 12.86
CA ARG A 234 24.62 30.31 12.36
C ARG A 234 23.53 29.93 11.37
N SER A 235 22.27 30.21 11.69
CA SER A 235 21.11 29.79 10.91
C SER A 235 19.95 30.78 11.04
N MET A 236 19.73 31.53 9.97
CA MET A 236 18.59 32.46 9.86
C MET A 236 17.28 31.73 9.50
N TYR A 237 17.39 30.64 8.74
CA TYR A 237 16.26 29.83 8.29
C TYR A 237 16.59 28.34 8.48
N TYR A 238 15.70 27.63 9.16
CA TYR A 238 15.78 26.19 9.35
C TYR A 238 14.99 25.49 8.25
N SER A 239 15.55 24.44 7.64
CA SER A 239 14.78 23.60 6.71
C SER A 239 13.96 22.59 7.50
N MET A 240 12.69 22.44 7.12
CA MET A 240 11.80 21.41 7.64
C MET A 240 11.37 20.51 6.48
N THR A 241 11.54 19.21 6.64
CA THR A 241 11.11 18.20 5.67
C THR A 241 10.05 17.31 6.27
N LEU A 242 9.11 16.87 5.42
CA LEU A 242 8.18 15.81 5.73
C LEU A 242 8.58 14.57 4.91
N GLU A 243 8.86 13.48 5.59
CA GLU A 243 9.30 12.22 4.98
C GLU A 243 8.28 11.11 5.24
N GLN A 244 8.01 10.31 4.21
CA GLN A 244 7.20 9.09 4.32
C GLN A 244 8.08 7.87 4.13
N ARG A 245 7.88 6.88 5.02
CA ARG A 245 8.53 5.57 4.96
C ARG A 245 7.62 4.53 5.57
N TRP A 246 7.85 3.27 5.20
CA TRP A 246 7.28 2.14 5.93
C TRP A 246 8.15 1.83 7.15
N GLU A 247 7.52 1.66 8.31
CA GLU A 247 8.17 1.21 9.53
C GLU A 247 7.64 -0.18 9.85
N GLU A 248 8.55 -1.15 10.05
CA GLU A 248 8.17 -2.49 10.46
C GLU A 248 7.68 -2.44 11.91
N VAL A 249 6.39 -2.69 12.11
CA VAL A 249 5.74 -2.64 13.42
C VAL A 249 5.52 -4.02 14.04
N PHE A 250 5.60 -5.06 13.22
CA PHE A 250 5.39 -6.43 13.61
C PHE A 250 6.11 -7.37 12.64
N SER A 251 6.90 -8.29 13.16
CA SER A 251 7.46 -9.41 12.41
C SER A 251 7.08 -10.72 13.09
N TYR A 252 6.65 -11.69 12.29
CA TYR A 252 6.35 -13.03 12.74
C TYR A 252 7.06 -14.02 11.83
N GLU A 253 8.05 -14.71 12.39
CA GLU A 253 8.70 -15.81 11.72
C GLU A 253 7.90 -17.10 11.97
N LYS A 254 7.58 -17.80 10.89
CA LYS A 254 6.77 -19.02 10.96
C LYS A 254 7.56 -20.14 11.63
N ASP A 255 7.22 -20.42 12.89
CA ASP A 255 7.55 -21.72 13.47
C ASP A 255 6.51 -22.76 13.02
N LYS A 256 6.87 -24.06 13.05
CA LYS A 256 6.17 -25.21 12.39
C LYS A 256 4.69 -25.45 12.78
N SER A 257 4.00 -24.51 13.41
CA SER A 257 2.59 -24.57 13.75
C SER A 257 1.67 -24.13 12.60
N ARG A 258 0.45 -24.67 12.60
CA ARG A 258 -0.52 -24.65 11.49
C ARG A 258 -1.48 -23.46 11.50
N ASN A 259 -1.21 -22.41 12.28
CA ASN A 259 -2.07 -21.24 12.31
C ASN A 259 -1.60 -20.21 11.28
N TYR A 260 -2.44 -19.96 10.27
CA TYR A 260 -2.19 -18.96 9.22
C TYR A 260 -2.71 -17.58 9.62
N ASP A 261 -3.40 -17.50 10.75
CA ASP A 261 -3.90 -16.27 11.33
C ASP A 261 -2.77 -15.59 12.10
N VAL A 262 -2.25 -14.51 11.54
CA VAL A 262 -1.38 -13.59 12.26
C VAL A 262 -2.27 -12.56 12.93
N LEU A 263 -2.53 -12.77 14.23
CA LEU A 263 -3.10 -11.73 15.06
C LEU A 263 -2.02 -10.68 15.31
N VAL A 264 -2.05 -9.61 14.51
CA VAL A 264 -1.28 -8.41 14.82
C VAL A 264 -2.07 -7.68 15.89
N ASP A 265 -1.59 -7.78 17.13
CA ASP A 265 -2.06 -7.01 18.28
C ASP A 265 -0.86 -6.25 18.84
N VAL A 266 -0.55 -5.12 18.20
CA VAL A 266 0.59 -4.28 18.59
C VAL A 266 0.07 -2.94 19.05
N GLU A 267 0.55 -2.54 20.22
CA GLU A 267 0.39 -1.20 20.75
C GLU A 267 1.46 -0.29 20.13
N LEU A 268 1.03 0.69 19.33
CA LEU A 268 1.91 1.56 18.57
C LEU A 268 1.83 2.99 19.04
N ASP A 269 2.99 3.60 19.28
CA ASP A 269 3.08 5.03 19.51
C ASP A 269 2.77 5.80 18.22
N THR A 270 1.70 6.58 18.29
CA THR A 270 1.16 7.37 17.17
C THR A 270 1.93 8.66 16.91
N GLU A 271 2.69 9.11 17.92
CA GLU A 271 3.54 10.29 17.90
C GLU A 271 4.81 9.97 18.69
N VAL A 272 5.95 9.95 18.00
CA VAL A 272 7.26 9.78 18.61
C VAL A 272 8.10 11.02 18.30
N VAL A 273 8.66 11.63 19.35
CA VAL A 273 9.51 12.82 19.21
C VAL A 273 10.95 12.43 19.53
N LYS A 274 11.86 12.69 18.60
CA LYS A 274 13.30 12.44 18.77
C LYS A 274 14.08 13.75 18.65
N VAL A 275 14.96 14.02 19.60
CA VAL A 275 15.93 15.13 19.54
C VAL A 275 17.32 14.51 19.41
N ASP A 276 18.05 14.83 18.34
CA ASP A 276 19.32 14.19 17.98
C ASP A 276 19.27 12.65 17.98
N GLY A 277 18.14 12.09 17.52
CA GLY A 277 17.91 10.65 17.45
C GLY A 277 17.47 9.99 18.77
N GLN A 278 17.44 10.73 19.88
CA GLN A 278 17.01 10.21 21.18
C GLN A 278 15.55 10.56 21.47
N GLU A 279 14.77 9.55 21.86
CA GLU A 279 13.34 9.69 22.15
C GLU A 279 13.08 10.48 23.43
N ILE A 280 12.03 11.29 23.39
CA ILE A 280 11.51 12.01 24.56
C ILE A 280 10.03 11.78 24.73
N SER A 281 9.58 11.96 25.97
CA SER A 281 8.16 11.91 26.29
C SER A 281 7.43 13.04 25.58
N ARG A 282 7.61 14.31 25.93
CA ARG A 282 6.74 15.37 25.39
C ARG A 282 7.44 16.71 25.25
N GLY A 283 7.00 17.46 24.24
CA GLY A 283 7.24 18.88 24.16
C GLY A 283 6.40 19.64 25.20
N VAL A 284 7.02 20.47 26.03
CA VAL A 284 6.30 21.30 27.02
C VAL A 284 5.93 22.62 26.37
N GLU A 285 4.64 22.92 26.29
CA GLU A 285 4.18 24.22 25.79
C GLU A 285 4.34 25.30 26.86
N ALA A 286 5.11 26.33 26.53
CA ALA A 286 5.32 27.49 27.39
C ALA A 286 5.68 28.72 26.54
N ASN A 287 5.02 29.84 26.82
CA ASN A 287 5.29 31.14 26.19
C ASN A 287 5.16 31.14 24.64
N GLY A 288 4.19 30.40 24.10
CA GLY A 288 3.97 30.30 22.64
C GLY A 288 4.98 29.41 21.90
N PHE A 289 5.76 28.62 22.64
CA PHE A 289 6.70 27.63 22.09
C PHE A 289 6.46 26.27 22.72
N VAL A 290 6.65 25.22 21.92
CA VAL A 290 6.73 23.84 22.37
C VAL A 290 8.20 23.48 22.54
N TRP A 291 8.59 23.15 23.76
CA TRP A 291 9.97 22.89 24.15
C TRP A 291 10.28 21.40 24.23
N PHE A 292 11.29 20.96 23.48
CA PHE A 292 11.80 19.60 23.43
C PHE A 292 13.20 19.56 24.06
N ALA A 293 13.44 18.66 25.02
CA ALA A 293 14.72 18.60 25.71
C ALA A 293 15.16 17.16 25.99
N VAL A 294 16.45 16.90 25.76
CA VAL A 294 17.15 15.64 26.06
C VAL A 294 18.48 15.97 26.72
N GLY A 295 18.64 15.62 28.00
CA GLY A 295 19.84 16.00 28.76
C GLY A 295 20.06 17.51 28.74
N ASP A 296 21.23 17.94 28.28
CA ASP A 296 21.60 19.36 28.16
C ASP A 296 21.11 20.03 26.87
N LYS A 297 20.55 19.26 25.93
CA LYS A 297 20.08 19.78 24.64
C LYS A 297 18.63 20.20 24.77
N LYS A 298 18.32 21.42 24.37
CA LYS A 298 16.97 21.99 24.42
C LYS A 298 16.69 22.77 23.14
N ILE A 299 15.57 22.47 22.50
CA ILE A 299 15.06 23.19 21.33
C ILE A 299 13.60 23.57 21.53
N GLY A 300 13.24 24.81 21.23
CA GLY A 300 11.87 25.29 21.20
C GLY A 300 11.41 25.51 19.77
N LEU A 301 10.24 25.00 19.42
CA LEU A 301 9.55 25.34 18.17
C LEU A 301 8.32 26.19 18.49
N GLY A 302 8.07 27.26 17.73
CA GLY A 302 6.88 28.08 17.93
C GLY A 302 5.61 27.22 17.79
N SER A 303 4.61 27.44 18.64
CA SER A 303 3.34 26.68 18.62
C SER A 303 2.72 26.66 17.22
N VAL A 304 2.76 27.80 16.53
CA VAL A 304 2.30 27.96 15.13
C VAL A 304 2.97 27.01 14.12
N VAL A 305 4.21 26.58 14.38
CA VAL A 305 4.93 25.61 13.53
C VAL A 305 4.44 24.20 13.82
N VAL A 306 4.28 23.85 15.10
CA VAL A 306 3.78 22.53 15.53
C VAL A 306 2.32 22.34 15.13
N GLU A 307 1.48 23.36 15.27
CA GLU A 307 0.09 23.38 14.78
C GLU A 307 0.03 23.11 13.27
N ARG A 308 0.93 23.72 12.50
CA ARG A 308 1.02 23.46 11.05
C ARG A 308 1.42 22.01 10.76
N MET A 309 2.40 21.46 11.49
CA MET A 309 2.83 20.07 11.31
C MET A 309 1.67 19.11 11.57
N LYS A 310 0.98 19.27 12.70
CA LYS A 310 -0.18 18.45 13.05
C LYS A 310 -1.27 18.54 12.00
N TRP A 311 -1.61 19.74 11.55
CA TRP A 311 -2.63 19.95 10.52
C TRP A 311 -2.31 19.22 9.20
N GLU A 312 -1.04 19.18 8.77
CA GLU A 312 -0.62 18.46 7.55
C GLU A 312 -0.71 16.94 7.69
N GLU A 313 -0.49 16.40 8.89
CA GLU A 313 -0.67 14.96 9.15
C GLU A 313 -2.15 14.60 9.34
N GLU A 314 -2.93 15.42 10.04
CA GLU A 314 -4.36 15.19 10.30
C GLU A 314 -5.16 15.06 9.01
N ARG A 315 -4.91 15.92 8.04
CA ARG A 315 -5.57 15.86 6.72
C ARG A 315 -5.18 14.61 5.90
N PHE A 316 -4.06 13.98 6.21
CA PHE A 316 -3.62 12.72 5.59
C PHE A 316 -4.18 11.50 6.32
N GLY A 317 -4.98 11.70 7.37
CA GLY A 317 -5.62 10.64 8.14
C GLY A 317 -4.90 10.29 9.44
N TRP A 318 -3.89 11.05 9.87
CA TRP A 318 -3.34 10.91 11.21
C TRP A 318 -4.40 11.36 12.24
N THR A 319 -4.68 10.52 13.22
CA THR A 319 -5.63 10.84 14.29
C THR A 319 -4.87 10.98 15.59
N GLY A 320 -4.48 12.22 15.91
CA GLY A 320 -3.97 12.55 17.23
C GLY A 320 -5.10 12.42 18.25
N LYS A 321 -5.24 11.25 18.88
CA LYS A 321 -6.00 11.18 20.12
C LYS A 321 -5.29 12.08 21.12
N GLY A 322 -6.03 13.02 21.73
CA GLY A 322 -5.46 14.06 22.58
C GLY A 322 -4.59 13.52 23.73
N ASP A 323 -4.02 14.45 24.48
CA ASP A 323 -2.99 14.34 25.54
C ASP A 323 -2.88 13.09 26.43
N ASN A 324 -3.87 12.20 26.50
CA ASN A 324 -3.93 11.04 27.39
C ASN A 324 -3.79 9.66 26.70
N GLU A 325 -3.87 9.53 25.37
CA GLU A 325 -3.70 8.24 24.66
C GLU A 325 -2.74 8.38 23.48
N ARG A 326 -1.47 8.00 23.67
CA ARG A 326 -0.41 8.02 22.63
C ARG A 326 -0.32 6.75 21.84
N SER A 327 -0.86 5.68 22.39
CA SER A 327 -0.83 4.38 21.78
C SER A 327 -2.14 4.09 21.06
N MET A 328 -2.02 3.57 19.85
CA MET A 328 -3.11 2.92 19.15
C MET A 328 -2.87 1.42 19.21
N VAL A 329 -3.90 0.68 19.60
CA VAL A 329 -3.88 -0.78 19.50
C VAL A 329 -4.28 -1.12 18.06
N ALA A 330 -3.29 -1.43 17.24
CA ALA A 330 -3.51 -1.94 15.91
C ALA A 330 -3.89 -3.43 16.02
N LYS A 331 -5.18 -3.67 16.23
CA LYS A 331 -5.78 -5.01 16.15
C LYS A 331 -6.19 -5.28 14.72
N ARG A 332 -5.33 -5.99 14.01
CA ARG A 332 -5.61 -6.43 12.65
C ARG A 332 -5.44 -7.93 12.60
N LEU A 333 -6.56 -8.63 12.48
CA LEU A 333 -6.54 -10.01 12.04
C LEU A 333 -6.33 -9.96 10.52
N GLU A 334 -5.08 -10.14 10.10
CA GLU A 334 -4.77 -10.44 8.71
C GLU A 334 -5.35 -11.82 8.41
N LYS A 335 -6.65 -11.87 8.10
CA LYS A 335 -7.23 -13.02 7.43
C LYS A 335 -6.67 -13.00 6.03
N SER A 336 -6.06 -14.11 5.61
CA SER A 336 -5.80 -14.33 4.20
C SER A 336 -7.06 -13.98 3.41
N THR A 337 -6.89 -13.44 2.21
CA THR A 337 -7.91 -13.29 1.16
C THR A 337 -9.04 -14.31 1.30
N ASP A 338 -10.31 -13.95 1.05
CA ASP A 338 -11.46 -14.88 1.11
C ASP A 338 -11.26 -16.17 0.31
N GLU A 339 -10.28 -16.18 -0.58
CA GLU A 339 -9.64 -17.35 -1.14
C GLU A 339 -8.69 -18.00 -0.12
N GLY A 340 -9.12 -19.11 0.50
CA GLY A 340 -8.26 -19.93 1.36
C GLY A 340 -6.97 -20.42 0.67
N PRO A 341 -6.13 -21.21 1.35
CA PRO A 341 -4.85 -21.62 0.81
C PRO A 341 -5.00 -22.46 -0.46
N ASN A 342 -3.96 -22.44 -1.28
CA ASN A 342 -3.78 -23.20 -2.51
C ASN A 342 -4.91 -22.94 -3.52
N SER A 343 -5.47 -21.72 -3.54
CA SER A 343 -6.43 -21.27 -4.56
C SER A 343 -5.72 -20.84 -5.84
N GLY A 344 -6.42 -20.94 -6.95
CA GLY A 344 -6.02 -20.35 -8.22
C GLY A 344 -7.27 -20.01 -9.03
N VAL A 345 -7.18 -18.96 -9.85
CA VAL A 345 -8.30 -18.51 -10.68
C VAL A 345 -8.07 -18.98 -12.10
N LEU A 346 -8.92 -19.88 -12.59
CA LEU A 346 -8.93 -20.30 -14.00
C LEU A 346 -9.76 -19.31 -14.81
N VAL A 347 -9.20 -18.80 -15.90
CA VAL A 347 -9.84 -17.88 -16.82
C VAL A 347 -10.53 -18.69 -17.92
N ILE A 348 -11.84 -18.49 -18.09
CA ILE A 348 -12.64 -19.18 -19.11
C ILE A 348 -12.99 -18.16 -20.19
N GLN A 349 -12.80 -18.54 -21.46
CA GLN A 349 -13.29 -17.75 -22.58
C GLN A 349 -14.74 -18.12 -22.88
N ASP A 350 -15.66 -17.16 -22.74
CA ASP A 350 -17.07 -17.28 -23.08
C ASP A 350 -17.35 -17.02 -24.57
N GLU A 351 -18.60 -17.22 -25.02
CA GLU A 351 -18.97 -16.98 -26.42
C GLU A 351 -18.88 -15.50 -26.84
N GLU A 352 -19.04 -14.55 -25.92
CA GLU A 352 -18.97 -13.10 -26.20
C GLU A 352 -17.54 -12.60 -26.39
N SER A 353 -16.57 -13.23 -25.72
CA SER A 353 -15.13 -12.93 -25.83
C SER A 353 -14.43 -13.72 -26.95
N ARG A 354 -15.16 -14.57 -27.69
CA ARG A 354 -14.64 -15.19 -28.91
C ARG A 354 -14.40 -14.09 -29.96
N PRO A 355 -13.25 -14.06 -30.63
CA PRO A 355 -12.98 -13.04 -31.63
C PRO A 355 -14.04 -13.08 -32.74
N THR A 356 -14.85 -12.03 -32.85
CA THR A 356 -15.83 -11.89 -33.93
C THR A 356 -15.13 -11.92 -35.28
N LEU A 357 -15.49 -12.90 -36.11
CA LEU A 357 -15.07 -13.03 -37.49
C LEU A 357 -15.36 -11.73 -38.27
N LYS A 358 -14.30 -10.96 -38.54
CA LYS A 358 -14.26 -9.96 -39.61
C LYS A 358 -12.97 -10.16 -40.40
N CYS A 359 -13.06 -10.85 -41.54
CA CYS A 359 -12.90 -10.19 -42.84
C CYS A 359 -13.06 -11.18 -44.00
N CYS A 360 -13.63 -10.66 -45.09
CA CYS A 360 -13.73 -11.23 -46.41
C CYS A 360 -12.33 -11.44 -47.05
N PHE A 361 -12.27 -12.47 -47.91
CA PHE A 361 -11.19 -12.83 -48.84
C PHE A 361 -9.95 -13.54 -48.29
N VAL A 362 -9.82 -14.80 -48.74
CA VAL A 362 -8.63 -15.69 -48.76
C VAL A 362 -8.36 -16.49 -47.48
N ASN A 363 -8.25 -17.81 -47.68
CA ASN A 363 -8.10 -18.88 -46.69
C ASN A 363 -6.84 -18.77 -45.80
N SER A 364 -6.91 -18.00 -44.72
CA SER A 364 -6.01 -18.17 -43.55
C SER A 364 -6.71 -17.72 -42.27
N PHE A 365 -7.33 -18.67 -41.56
CA PHE A 365 -7.92 -18.46 -40.25
C PHE A 365 -6.82 -18.46 -39.18
N ASP A 366 -6.17 -17.32 -38.92
CA ASP A 366 -5.23 -17.18 -37.80
C ASP A 366 -5.98 -16.63 -36.56
N TRP A 367 -6.36 -17.56 -35.67
CA TRP A 367 -7.02 -17.32 -34.38
C TRP A 367 -6.01 -16.90 -33.29
N GLU A 368 -5.31 -15.79 -33.53
CA GLU A 368 -4.31 -15.26 -32.60
C GLU A 368 -4.95 -14.61 -31.37
N LEU A 369 -4.46 -14.99 -30.20
CA LEU A 369 -4.88 -14.45 -28.91
C LEU A 369 -4.30 -13.03 -28.71
N ASN A 370 -5.17 -12.10 -28.30
CA ASN A 370 -4.79 -10.74 -27.95
C ASN A 370 -4.85 -10.54 -26.44
N GLY A 371 -3.75 -10.18 -25.80
CA GLY A 371 -3.76 -9.85 -24.37
C GLY A 371 -3.46 -11.00 -23.41
N LEU A 372 -3.39 -10.63 -22.14
CA LEU A 372 -3.35 -11.50 -20.97
C LEU A 372 -4.58 -11.17 -20.11
N PRO A 373 -5.05 -12.08 -19.25
CA PRO A 373 -4.56 -13.45 -19.03
C PRO A 373 -4.93 -14.44 -20.14
N PHE A 374 -4.23 -15.59 -20.21
CA PHE A 374 -4.58 -16.66 -21.16
C PHE A 374 -5.76 -17.49 -20.63
N PRO A 375 -6.70 -17.92 -21.48
CA PRO A 375 -7.80 -18.78 -21.08
C PRO A 375 -7.36 -20.24 -20.91
N GLN A 376 -7.98 -20.92 -19.96
CA GLN A 376 -7.68 -22.29 -19.54
C GLN A 376 -8.62 -23.35 -20.11
N ASN A 377 -9.77 -22.96 -20.66
CA ASN A 377 -10.73 -23.88 -21.28
C ASN A 377 -10.39 -24.25 -22.74
N THR A 378 -9.43 -23.56 -23.36
CA THR A 378 -9.06 -23.80 -24.77
C THR A 378 -7.62 -24.27 -24.91
N ARG A 379 -7.38 -25.18 -25.86
CA ARG A 379 -6.03 -25.63 -26.22
C ARG A 379 -5.26 -24.51 -26.94
N VAL A 380 -4.11 -24.14 -26.38
CA VAL A 380 -3.26 -23.08 -26.92
C VAL A 380 -1.95 -23.63 -27.48
N ILE A 381 -1.47 -23.00 -28.55
CA ILE A 381 -0.21 -23.35 -29.21
C ILE A 381 0.65 -22.08 -29.27
N VAL A 382 1.88 -22.19 -28.80
CA VAL A 382 2.88 -21.13 -28.92
C VAL A 382 3.47 -21.18 -30.32
N LYS A 383 3.30 -20.10 -31.08
CA LYS A 383 3.80 -19.91 -32.45
C LYS A 383 5.07 -19.07 -32.42
N ARG A 384 6.17 -19.62 -32.97
CA ARG A 384 7.45 -18.91 -33.12
C ARG A 384 7.99 -19.01 -34.54
N GLN A 385 8.51 -17.91 -35.04
CA GLN A 385 9.19 -17.86 -36.33
C GLN A 385 10.69 -17.62 -36.13
N ILE A 386 11.53 -18.48 -36.70
CA ILE A 386 12.99 -18.35 -36.69
C ILE A 386 13.45 -18.37 -38.14
N GLY A 387 13.79 -17.20 -38.68
CA GLY A 387 14.06 -17.05 -40.12
C GLY A 387 12.81 -17.38 -40.94
N THR A 388 12.92 -18.39 -41.80
CA THR A 388 11.80 -18.92 -42.61
C THR A 388 11.06 -20.09 -41.94
N ALA A 389 11.60 -20.65 -40.85
CA ALA A 389 11.01 -21.80 -40.18
C ALA A 389 9.96 -21.37 -39.14
N LEU A 390 8.80 -22.03 -39.16
CA LEU A 390 7.72 -21.87 -38.19
C LEU A 390 7.72 -23.04 -37.21
N TYR A 391 7.75 -22.74 -35.93
CA TYR A 391 7.68 -23.71 -34.83
C TYR A 391 6.37 -23.52 -34.08
N LEU A 392 5.71 -24.65 -33.79
CA LEU A 392 4.45 -24.72 -33.07
C LEU A 392 4.63 -25.63 -31.86
N ASP A 393 4.47 -25.06 -30.68
CA ASP A 393 4.60 -25.77 -29.40
C ASP A 393 3.23 -25.79 -28.70
N PRO A 394 2.47 -26.91 -28.76
CA PRO A 394 1.26 -27.08 -27.97
C PRO A 394 1.59 -27.06 -26.48
N VAL A 395 0.93 -26.21 -25.71
CA VAL A 395 1.15 -26.05 -24.27
C VAL A 395 -0.14 -25.73 -23.55
N ALA A 396 -0.20 -26.00 -22.24
CA ALA A 396 -1.22 -25.46 -21.36
C ALA A 396 -0.58 -24.48 -20.37
N PHE A 397 -1.19 -23.29 -20.24
CA PHE A 397 -0.80 -22.31 -19.23
C PHE A 397 -1.77 -22.42 -18.06
N ILE A 398 -1.31 -22.95 -16.93
CA ILE A 398 -2.09 -23.07 -15.70
C ILE A 398 -1.62 -21.98 -14.73
N PRO A 399 -2.50 -21.08 -14.26
CA PRO A 399 -2.14 -20.04 -13.31
C PRO A 399 -1.49 -20.60 -12.04
N VAL A 400 -0.47 -19.89 -11.54
CA VAL A 400 0.21 -20.27 -10.29
C VAL A 400 -0.74 -20.07 -9.10
N LEU A 401 -0.71 -21.01 -8.15
CA LEU A 401 -1.53 -20.93 -6.93
C LEU A 401 -1.17 -19.69 -6.11
N HIS A 402 -2.16 -19.11 -5.41
CA HIS A 402 -2.05 -17.91 -4.57
C HIS A 402 -1.62 -16.65 -5.31
N GLN A 403 -1.75 -16.63 -6.64
CA GLN A 403 -1.41 -15.48 -7.46
C GLN A 403 -2.67 -14.97 -8.18
N PRO A 404 -2.93 -13.64 -8.16
CA PRO A 404 -4.05 -13.09 -8.89
C PRO A 404 -3.81 -13.25 -10.40
N PRO A 405 -4.87 -13.30 -11.25
CA PRO A 405 -4.71 -13.34 -12.71
C PRO A 405 -3.84 -12.21 -13.29
N SER A 406 -3.81 -11.05 -12.60
CA SER A 406 -2.98 -9.90 -12.98
C SER A 406 -1.47 -10.12 -12.83
N SER A 407 -1.05 -11.12 -12.05
CA SER A 407 0.36 -11.50 -11.90
C SER A 407 0.97 -12.06 -13.20
N ASN A 408 0.14 -12.59 -14.10
CA ASN A 408 0.57 -13.30 -15.31
C ASN A 408 1.59 -14.43 -15.04
N LEU A 409 1.51 -15.05 -13.86
CA LEU A 409 2.34 -16.18 -13.47
C LEU A 409 1.66 -17.49 -13.85
N TYR A 410 2.35 -18.34 -14.60
CA TYR A 410 1.85 -19.63 -15.07
C TYR A 410 2.85 -20.76 -14.88
N TYR A 411 2.34 -21.94 -14.56
CA TYR A 411 2.96 -23.22 -14.89
C TYR A 411 2.73 -23.50 -16.38
N VAL A 412 3.79 -23.80 -17.11
CA VAL A 412 3.71 -24.12 -18.54
C VAL A 412 3.86 -25.62 -18.75
N ILE A 413 2.78 -26.27 -19.17
CA ILE A 413 2.72 -27.73 -19.33
C ILE A 413 2.86 -28.09 -20.80
N ARG A 414 3.69 -29.08 -21.10
CA ARG A 414 3.86 -29.58 -22.47
C ARG A 414 2.61 -30.29 -22.95
N GLY A 415 2.01 -29.81 -24.04
CA GLY A 415 0.80 -30.36 -24.64
C GLY A 415 1.04 -31.46 -25.68
N SER A 416 2.29 -31.75 -26.03
CA SER A 416 2.65 -32.82 -26.99
C SER A 416 4.10 -33.29 -26.82
N GLY A 417 4.42 -34.42 -27.48
CA GLY A 417 5.77 -35.01 -27.49
C GLY A 417 6.04 -36.01 -26.35
N LYS A 418 7.32 -36.31 -26.11
CA LYS A 418 7.74 -37.29 -25.09
C LYS A 418 7.41 -36.84 -23.66
N HIS A 419 7.42 -35.53 -23.44
CA HIS A 419 7.22 -34.87 -22.15
C HIS A 419 5.78 -34.37 -21.97
N THR A 420 4.79 -34.96 -22.67
CA THR A 420 3.40 -34.50 -22.59
C THR A 420 2.87 -34.64 -21.17
N GLY A 421 2.21 -33.60 -20.65
CA GLY A 421 1.68 -33.57 -19.28
C GLY A 421 2.71 -33.18 -18.22
N GLU A 422 3.97 -32.95 -18.59
CA GLU A 422 5.02 -32.49 -17.67
C GLU A 422 5.18 -30.96 -17.67
N ALA A 423 5.57 -30.42 -16.53
CA ALA A 423 5.83 -28.99 -16.34
C ALA A 423 7.20 -28.62 -16.89
N CYS A 424 7.25 -27.52 -17.64
CA CYS A 424 8.50 -26.92 -18.10
C CYS A 424 9.33 -26.42 -16.90
N VAL A 425 10.65 -26.50 -17.02
CA VAL A 425 11.59 -26.07 -15.99
C VAL A 425 12.55 -25.04 -16.59
N SER A 426 12.93 -24.06 -15.78
CA SER A 426 13.98 -23.10 -16.13
C SER A 426 15.36 -23.78 -16.11
N ALA A 427 16.18 -23.53 -17.12
CA ALA A 427 17.59 -23.90 -17.07
C ALA A 427 18.34 -22.96 -16.11
N LYS A 428 19.38 -23.44 -15.43
CA LYS A 428 20.17 -22.59 -14.53
C LYS A 428 21.32 -21.94 -15.30
N GLU A 429 21.62 -20.68 -14.98
CA GLU A 429 22.75 -19.98 -15.61
C GLU A 429 24.10 -20.68 -15.37
N GLY A 430 24.23 -21.42 -14.26
CA GLY A 430 25.39 -22.24 -13.93
C GLY A 430 25.61 -23.46 -14.83
N ASP A 431 24.59 -23.89 -15.60
CA ASP A 431 24.64 -25.10 -16.45
C ASP A 431 25.25 -24.82 -17.84
N ARG A 432 25.95 -23.70 -18.03
CA ARG A 432 26.59 -23.31 -19.30
C ARG A 432 27.59 -24.37 -19.75
N ALA A 433 27.27 -25.03 -20.85
CA ALA A 433 28.16 -25.97 -21.52
C ALA A 433 29.03 -25.25 -22.55
N SER A 434 30.33 -25.56 -22.57
CA SER A 434 31.25 -25.13 -23.62
C SER A 434 31.11 -26.03 -24.85
N CYS A 435 30.82 -25.45 -26.02
CA CYS A 435 30.86 -26.15 -27.31
C CYS A 435 32.15 -25.80 -28.08
N CYS A 436 32.65 -26.72 -28.91
CA CYS A 436 33.98 -26.73 -29.54
C CYS A 436 34.32 -25.59 -30.53
N PHE A 437 33.59 -24.48 -30.57
CA PHE A 437 33.89 -23.32 -31.43
C PHE A 437 33.52 -21.98 -30.77
N CYS A 438 34.08 -21.68 -29.60
CA CYS A 438 33.98 -20.36 -28.92
C CYS A 438 32.55 -19.86 -28.57
N PHE A 439 31.52 -20.71 -28.64
CA PHE A 439 30.16 -20.38 -28.19
C PHE A 439 29.79 -21.19 -26.94
N THR A 440 29.40 -20.49 -25.87
CA THR A 440 28.76 -21.09 -24.71
C THR A 440 27.26 -21.20 -24.97
N TYR A 441 26.67 -22.38 -24.75
CA TYR A 441 25.22 -22.56 -24.81
C TYR A 441 24.70 -23.15 -23.49
N ILE A 442 23.43 -22.88 -23.19
CA ILE A 442 22.76 -23.42 -22.00
C ILE A 442 21.84 -24.54 -22.50
N PRO A 443 22.04 -25.80 -22.06
CA PRO A 443 21.16 -26.89 -22.43
C PRO A 443 19.75 -26.62 -21.87
N GLU A 444 18.71 -27.01 -22.61
CA GLU A 444 17.34 -26.89 -22.11
C GLU A 444 17.15 -27.84 -20.93
N ALA A 445 16.57 -27.33 -19.84
CA ALA A 445 16.15 -28.19 -18.75
C ALA A 445 15.02 -29.11 -19.22
N VAL A 446 15.12 -30.39 -18.85
CA VAL A 446 14.13 -31.40 -19.20
C VAL A 446 12.85 -31.13 -18.39
N PRO A 447 11.67 -31.06 -19.02
CA PRO A 447 10.40 -31.00 -18.29
C PRO A 447 10.28 -32.17 -17.31
N ARG A 448 9.55 -31.96 -16.23
CA ARG A 448 9.35 -32.98 -15.18
C ARG A 448 7.97 -32.83 -14.53
N PRO A 449 7.51 -33.80 -13.72
CA PRO A 449 6.26 -33.66 -12.98
C PRO A 449 6.18 -32.33 -12.20
N LEU A 450 4.96 -31.78 -12.09
CA LEU A 450 4.73 -30.54 -11.37
C LEU A 450 5.12 -30.69 -9.89
N ASP A 451 5.95 -29.77 -9.41
CA ASP A 451 6.12 -29.44 -8.00
C ASP A 451 5.58 -28.02 -7.78
N PRO A 452 4.43 -27.84 -7.09
CA PRO A 452 3.82 -26.53 -6.90
C PRO A 452 4.70 -25.52 -6.16
N PHE A 453 5.72 -25.98 -5.44
CA PHE A 453 6.63 -25.14 -4.66
C PHE A 453 7.96 -24.88 -5.39
N ASP A 454 8.19 -25.48 -6.56
CA ASP A 454 9.39 -25.25 -7.34
C ASP A 454 9.28 -23.97 -8.18
N ILE A 455 9.93 -22.92 -7.70
CA ILE A 455 10.01 -21.62 -8.40
C ILE A 455 10.59 -21.72 -9.82
N ASN A 456 11.36 -22.78 -10.13
CA ASN A 456 11.94 -22.96 -11.46
C ASN A 456 10.90 -23.39 -12.50
N GLN A 457 9.73 -23.87 -12.07
CA GLN A 457 8.60 -24.26 -12.94
C GLN A 457 7.61 -23.11 -13.17
N GLN A 458 7.83 -21.95 -12.55
CA GLN A 458 6.95 -20.79 -12.62
C GLN A 458 7.52 -19.74 -13.58
N PHE A 459 6.65 -19.24 -14.47
CA PHE A 459 7.02 -18.27 -15.49
C PHE A 459 6.09 -17.08 -15.49
N GLU A 460 6.66 -15.89 -15.51
CA GLU A 460 5.91 -14.64 -15.71
C GLU A 460 5.85 -14.33 -17.20
N ILE A 461 4.63 -14.14 -17.71
CA ILE A 461 4.41 -13.85 -19.12
C ILE A 461 4.19 -12.35 -19.31
N HIS A 462 4.99 -11.76 -20.18
CA HIS A 462 4.98 -10.33 -20.49
C HIS A 462 4.45 -10.08 -21.89
N GLN A 463 3.68 -9.02 -22.04
CA GLN A 463 3.21 -8.54 -23.34
C GLN A 463 4.19 -7.53 -23.94
N GLY A 464 4.44 -7.62 -25.25
CA GLY A 464 5.37 -6.77 -25.97
C GLY A 464 4.88 -5.32 -26.11
N ARG A 465 5.76 -4.34 -25.86
CA ARG A 465 5.43 -2.90 -25.91
C ARG A 465 4.86 -2.40 -27.25
N SER A 466 5.14 -3.08 -28.38
CA SER A 466 4.70 -2.64 -29.71
C SER A 466 3.56 -3.47 -30.30
N SER A 467 3.10 -4.53 -29.64
CA SER A 467 2.05 -5.40 -30.15
C SER A 467 1.40 -6.20 -29.03
N THR A 468 0.07 -6.16 -28.97
CA THR A 468 -0.72 -6.93 -28.00
C THR A 468 -0.75 -8.44 -28.26
N LYS A 469 -0.17 -8.88 -29.39
CA LYS A 469 -0.14 -10.27 -29.86
C LYS A 469 1.18 -10.99 -29.61
N LYS A 470 2.18 -10.25 -29.13
CA LYS A 470 3.55 -10.74 -28.97
C LYS A 470 3.90 -10.80 -27.51
N PHE A 471 4.46 -11.93 -27.09
CA PHE A 471 4.79 -12.21 -25.70
C PHE A 471 6.27 -12.59 -25.54
N PHE A 472 6.74 -12.54 -24.30
CA PHE A 472 8.00 -13.11 -23.84
C PHE A 472 7.85 -13.55 -22.38
N ALA A 473 8.62 -14.53 -21.93
CA ALA A 473 8.57 -14.99 -20.55
C ALA A 473 9.86 -14.67 -19.79
N THR A 474 9.71 -14.50 -18.47
CA THR A 474 10.82 -14.51 -17.50
C THR A 474 10.61 -15.65 -16.51
N SER A 475 11.71 -16.20 -15.99
CA SER A 475 11.63 -17.17 -14.89
C SER A 475 11.38 -16.41 -13.60
N VAL A 476 10.61 -17.00 -12.68
CA VAL A 476 10.50 -16.49 -11.30
C VAL A 476 11.78 -16.74 -10.51
N ALA A 477 12.51 -17.81 -10.84
CA ALA A 477 13.82 -18.08 -10.24
C ALA A 477 14.85 -17.05 -10.71
N SER A 478 15.57 -16.43 -9.77
CA SER A 478 16.52 -15.35 -10.05
C SER A 478 17.68 -15.78 -10.97
N ASP A 479 18.05 -17.05 -10.96
CA ASP A 479 19.08 -17.68 -11.80
C ASP A 479 18.49 -18.52 -12.94
N GLY A 480 17.16 -18.50 -13.09
CA GLY A 480 16.41 -19.31 -14.03
C GLY A 480 16.30 -18.67 -15.41
N ILE A 481 16.53 -19.46 -16.44
CA ILE A 481 16.35 -19.08 -17.83
C ILE A 481 15.20 -19.92 -18.42
N PRO A 482 14.13 -19.29 -18.94
CA PRO A 482 13.01 -20.05 -19.48
C PRO A 482 13.40 -20.91 -20.69
N PRO A 483 12.60 -21.95 -21.02
CA PRO A 483 12.77 -22.72 -22.24
C PRO A 483 12.88 -21.83 -23.48
N GLN A 484 13.62 -22.23 -24.53
CA GLN A 484 13.97 -21.31 -25.63
C GLN A 484 12.75 -20.79 -26.41
N PHE A 485 11.88 -21.71 -26.82
CA PHE A 485 10.56 -21.79 -26.19
C PHE A 485 9.75 -20.49 -26.01
N LEU A 486 9.98 -19.92 -24.83
CA LEU A 486 9.32 -18.78 -24.22
C LEU A 486 10.26 -17.57 -24.07
N THR A 487 11.58 -17.79 -24.12
CA THR A 487 12.61 -16.76 -23.92
C THR A 487 12.79 -15.83 -25.12
N ARG A 488 12.60 -16.33 -26.35
CA ARG A 488 12.78 -15.49 -27.55
C ARG A 488 11.66 -14.46 -27.66
N LYS A 489 12.00 -13.17 -27.60
CA LYS A 489 11.03 -12.07 -27.69
C LYS A 489 10.18 -12.18 -28.95
N GLY A 490 8.86 -12.15 -28.78
CA GLY A 490 7.91 -11.96 -29.87
C GLY A 490 7.18 -13.22 -30.37
N TRP A 491 7.03 -14.24 -29.54
CA TRP A 491 6.14 -15.37 -29.83
C TRP A 491 4.66 -14.97 -29.70
N SER A 492 3.77 -15.63 -30.43
CA SER A 492 2.32 -15.43 -30.35
C SER A 492 1.62 -16.70 -29.90
N VAL A 493 0.37 -16.56 -29.42
CA VAL A 493 -0.47 -17.67 -29.00
C VAL A 493 -1.63 -17.81 -29.97
N ILE A 494 -1.91 -19.05 -30.37
CA ILE A 494 -2.96 -19.38 -31.30
C ILE A 494 -3.84 -20.50 -30.67
N PHE A 495 -5.18 -20.40 -30.76
CA PHE A 495 -6.19 -21.39 -30.34
C PHE A 495 -6.44 -22.59 -31.28
N SER A 496 -6.25 -23.84 -30.84
CA SER A 496 -6.64 -24.98 -31.70
C SER A 496 -8.11 -24.89 -32.17
N ALA A 497 -8.39 -25.26 -33.42
CA ALA A 497 -9.69 -25.05 -34.06
C ALA A 497 -10.87 -25.54 -33.20
N PRO A 498 -11.99 -24.79 -33.12
CA PRO A 498 -13.07 -24.99 -32.15
C PRO A 498 -13.91 -26.26 -32.37
N GLU A 499 -13.70 -27.00 -33.45
CA GLU A 499 -14.54 -28.14 -33.83
C GLU A 499 -14.18 -29.45 -33.11
N VAL A 500 -13.14 -29.50 -32.26
CA VAL A 500 -12.65 -30.80 -31.76
C VAL A 500 -12.52 -30.95 -30.24
N GLU A 501 -11.94 -30.05 -29.43
CA GLU A 501 -11.65 -30.42 -28.02
C GLU A 501 -11.65 -29.22 -27.05
N ASP A 502 -12.77 -28.99 -26.36
CA ASP A 502 -12.83 -28.18 -25.15
C ASP A 502 -12.28 -29.01 -23.98
N TYR A 503 -11.51 -28.38 -23.07
CA TYR A 503 -11.02 -29.04 -21.85
C TYR A 503 -12.13 -29.32 -20.82
N GLY A 504 -13.39 -29.00 -21.14
CA GLY A 504 -14.56 -29.40 -20.37
C GLY A 504 -14.84 -28.52 -19.16
N LEU A 505 -14.34 -27.27 -19.17
CA LEU A 505 -14.72 -26.23 -18.22
C LEU A 505 -16.02 -25.59 -18.69
N ILE A 506 -17.15 -26.17 -18.28
CA ILE A 506 -18.48 -25.84 -18.82
C ILE A 506 -19.34 -24.95 -17.91
N ASP A 507 -18.94 -24.74 -16.65
CA ASP A 507 -19.69 -23.94 -15.69
C ASP A 507 -18.81 -22.94 -14.90
N ASP A 508 -19.45 -21.89 -14.39
CA ASP A 508 -18.82 -20.84 -13.56
C ASP A 508 -18.69 -21.36 -12.11
N ALA A 509 -17.66 -22.18 -11.88
CA ALA A 509 -17.25 -22.59 -10.54
C ALA A 509 -16.53 -21.44 -9.84
N LYS A 510 -17.32 -20.56 -9.19
CA LYS A 510 -16.84 -19.34 -8.51
C LYS A 510 -15.82 -19.58 -7.39
N GLY A 511 -15.61 -20.83 -6.97
CA GLY A 511 -14.65 -21.20 -5.95
C GLY A 511 -14.97 -20.67 -4.54
N ILE A 512 -16.17 -20.11 -4.36
CA ILE A 512 -16.71 -19.59 -3.10
C ILE A 512 -17.81 -20.54 -2.63
N VAL A 513 -17.75 -20.92 -1.36
CA VAL A 513 -18.83 -21.66 -0.71
C VAL A 513 -19.98 -20.71 -0.44
N ASP A 514 -21.19 -21.08 -0.84
CA ASP A 514 -22.39 -20.31 -0.49
C ASP A 514 -22.61 -20.41 1.02
N ALA A 515 -22.10 -19.40 1.74
CA ALA A 515 -22.14 -19.37 3.19
C ALA A 515 -23.58 -19.41 3.70
N LYS A 516 -24.51 -18.71 3.03
CA LYS A 516 -25.91 -18.70 3.44
C LYS A 516 -26.49 -20.11 3.35
N LEU A 517 -26.30 -20.78 2.21
CA LEU A 517 -26.77 -22.15 2.00
C LEU A 517 -26.10 -23.13 2.98
N ARG A 518 -24.79 -22.98 3.23
CA ARG A 518 -24.01 -23.83 4.14
C ARG A 518 -24.46 -23.72 5.60
N TYR A 519 -24.88 -22.53 6.06
CA TYR A 519 -25.36 -22.29 7.42
C TYR A 519 -26.85 -22.59 7.61
N GLU A 520 -27.66 -22.58 6.55
CA GLU A 520 -29.08 -22.97 6.63
C GLU A 520 -29.25 -24.47 6.93
N LEU A 521 -28.26 -25.30 6.57
CA LEU A 521 -28.21 -26.75 6.72
C LEU A 521 -29.33 -27.49 5.95
N PRO A 522 -29.06 -28.68 5.37
CA PRO A 522 -30.06 -29.41 4.60
C PRO A 522 -31.17 -30.02 5.49
N ASP A 523 -32.30 -30.33 4.88
CA ASP A 523 -33.30 -31.23 5.46
C ASP A 523 -32.75 -32.65 5.64
N LEU A 524 -33.37 -33.45 6.51
CA LEU A 524 -32.88 -34.80 6.83
C LEU A 524 -32.78 -35.74 5.62
N ASP A 525 -33.66 -35.57 4.64
CA ASP A 525 -33.77 -36.47 3.47
C ASP A 525 -33.10 -35.90 2.21
N ASN A 526 -32.48 -34.71 2.28
CA ASN A 526 -31.95 -33.99 1.13
C ASN A 526 -30.43 -33.80 1.22
N SER A 527 -29.77 -33.81 0.06
CA SER A 527 -28.37 -33.39 -0.09
C SER A 527 -28.28 -32.08 -0.87
N VAL A 528 -27.43 -31.16 -0.43
CA VAL A 528 -27.31 -29.82 -1.03
C VAL A 528 -25.85 -29.53 -1.39
N VAL A 529 -25.59 -29.11 -2.63
CA VAL A 529 -24.26 -28.65 -3.07
C VAL A 529 -24.06 -27.21 -2.60
N VAL A 530 -23.03 -26.97 -1.79
CA VAL A 530 -22.72 -25.65 -1.22
C VAL A 530 -21.47 -25.01 -1.82
N GLY A 531 -20.63 -25.78 -2.51
CA GLY A 531 -19.42 -25.27 -3.16
C GLY A 531 -19.03 -26.05 -4.40
N LYS A 532 -18.36 -25.38 -5.35
CA LYS A 532 -17.87 -25.94 -6.61
C LYS A 532 -16.50 -25.35 -6.96
N TRP A 533 -15.58 -26.21 -7.39
CA TRP A 533 -14.22 -25.87 -7.85
C TRP A 533 -13.81 -26.78 -9.00
N TYR A 534 -12.75 -26.39 -9.71
CA TYR A 534 -12.03 -27.26 -10.62
C TYR A 534 -10.64 -27.56 -10.09
N VAL A 535 -10.20 -28.81 -10.26
CA VAL A 535 -8.86 -29.28 -9.90
C VAL A 535 -8.13 -29.65 -11.19
N PRO A 536 -7.08 -28.90 -11.59
CA PRO A 536 -6.25 -29.28 -12.73
C PRO A 536 -5.65 -30.67 -12.55
N PHE A 537 -5.56 -31.45 -13.63
CA PHE A 537 -5.03 -32.82 -13.62
C PHE A 537 -3.63 -32.92 -13.01
N LEU A 538 -2.84 -31.85 -13.01
CA LEU A 538 -1.51 -31.82 -12.39
C LEU A 538 -1.54 -32.23 -10.90
N PHE A 539 -2.65 -31.96 -10.22
CA PHE A 539 -2.85 -32.26 -8.81
C PHE A 539 -3.62 -33.58 -8.56
N VAL A 540 -3.91 -34.34 -9.62
CA VAL A 540 -4.57 -35.65 -9.54
C VAL A 540 -3.69 -36.65 -10.28
N LYS A 541 -3.31 -37.77 -9.66
CA LYS A 541 -2.54 -38.83 -10.33
C LYS A 541 -3.44 -40.01 -10.60
N GLU A 542 -3.88 -40.12 -11.85
CA GLU A 542 -4.77 -41.18 -12.33
C GLU A 542 -4.18 -41.80 -13.61
N GLY A 543 -3.23 -42.72 -13.44
CA GLY A 543 -2.54 -43.37 -14.56
C GLY A 543 -1.46 -42.49 -15.21
N ASP A 544 -1.32 -42.62 -16.54
CA ASP A 544 -0.30 -41.91 -17.31
C ASP A 544 -0.72 -40.44 -17.58
N ALA A 545 0.21 -39.51 -17.34
CA ALA A 545 -0.06 -38.07 -17.42
C ALA A 545 -0.49 -37.60 -18.82
N LYS A 546 0.00 -38.25 -19.88
CA LYS A 546 -0.37 -37.91 -21.25
C LYS A 546 -1.83 -38.29 -21.50
N ASP A 547 -2.21 -39.51 -21.15
CA ASP A 547 -3.59 -39.98 -21.31
C ASP A 547 -4.57 -39.16 -20.45
N GLN A 548 -4.17 -38.85 -19.22
CA GLN A 548 -4.96 -38.05 -18.29
C GLN A 548 -5.22 -36.64 -18.83
N MET A 549 -4.19 -35.96 -19.35
CA MET A 549 -4.31 -34.60 -19.91
C MET A 549 -5.32 -34.53 -21.07
N TYR A 550 -5.45 -35.61 -21.87
CA TYR A 550 -6.43 -35.66 -22.96
C TYR A 550 -7.83 -36.07 -22.51
N LYS A 551 -7.95 -36.96 -21.52
CA LYS A 551 -9.25 -37.46 -21.02
C LYS A 551 -9.91 -36.53 -20.00
N SER A 552 -9.12 -35.90 -19.14
CA SER A 552 -9.60 -35.06 -18.04
C SER A 552 -8.52 -34.07 -17.60
N MET A 553 -8.40 -32.97 -18.36
CA MET A 553 -7.50 -31.85 -18.04
C MET A 553 -7.89 -31.17 -16.72
N TYR A 554 -9.20 -31.10 -16.43
CA TYR A 554 -9.75 -30.59 -15.18
C TYR A 554 -10.76 -31.57 -14.61
N TYR A 555 -10.70 -31.77 -13.31
CA TYR A 555 -11.67 -32.52 -12.53
C TYR A 555 -12.61 -31.54 -11.84
N SER A 556 -13.90 -31.85 -11.78
CA SER A 556 -14.83 -31.05 -10.99
C SER A 556 -14.82 -31.52 -9.55
N MET A 557 -14.79 -30.57 -8.61
CA MET A 557 -14.87 -30.82 -7.18
C MET A 557 -16.09 -30.11 -6.63
N THR A 558 -16.96 -30.85 -5.94
CA THR A 558 -18.14 -30.26 -5.29
C THR A 558 -18.14 -30.56 -3.80
N LEU A 559 -18.57 -29.59 -2.98
CA LEU A 559 -18.83 -29.78 -1.56
C LEU A 559 -20.33 -29.91 -1.34
N GLN A 560 -20.76 -31.04 -0.78
CA GLN A 560 -22.16 -31.37 -0.52
C GLN A 560 -22.43 -31.53 0.98
N GLN A 561 -23.59 -31.10 1.44
CA GLN A 561 -24.07 -31.30 2.80
C GLN A 561 -25.22 -32.30 2.81
N ARG A 562 -25.21 -33.22 3.77
CA ARG A 562 -26.32 -34.14 4.07
C ARG A 562 -26.33 -34.52 5.54
N PHE A 563 -27.48 -34.99 6.05
CA PHE A 563 -27.55 -35.63 7.36
C PHE A 563 -27.42 -37.15 7.22
N GLU A 564 -26.65 -37.78 8.11
CA GLU A 564 -26.49 -39.23 8.18
C GLU A 564 -26.94 -39.74 9.54
N GLU A 565 -27.77 -40.78 9.57
CA GLU A 565 -28.23 -41.41 10.81
C GLU A 565 -27.04 -42.10 11.51
N VAL A 566 -26.83 -41.77 12.78
CA VAL A 566 -25.75 -42.34 13.60
C VAL A 566 -26.27 -43.10 14.81
N PHE A 567 -27.53 -42.89 15.20
CA PHE A 567 -28.13 -43.56 16.33
C PHE A 567 -29.64 -43.73 16.13
N PHE A 568 -30.15 -44.88 16.57
CA PHE A 568 -31.56 -45.22 16.55
C PHE A 568 -31.95 -45.98 17.82
N CYS A 569 -33.08 -45.63 18.41
CA CYS A 569 -33.69 -46.43 19.47
C CYS A 569 -35.22 -46.40 19.39
N GLU A 570 -35.85 -47.51 19.78
CA GLU A 570 -37.31 -47.63 19.87
C GLU A 570 -37.74 -47.79 21.33
N ASN A 571 -38.90 -47.21 21.66
CA ASN A 571 -39.50 -47.35 22.98
C ASN A 571 -40.32 -48.64 23.08
N VAL A 572 -39.65 -49.75 23.35
CA VAL A 572 -40.30 -51.05 23.51
C VAL A 572 -40.90 -51.16 24.92
N GLY A 573 -42.23 -51.00 25.04
CA GLY A 573 -43.00 -51.41 26.23
C GLY A 573 -43.66 -50.34 27.11
N ASN A 574 -44.13 -49.21 26.57
CA ASN A 574 -44.77 -48.12 27.35
C ASN A 574 -43.93 -47.64 28.54
N ASN A 575 -42.60 -47.69 28.41
CA ASN A 575 -41.71 -47.25 29.46
C ASN A 575 -41.79 -45.73 29.57
N LYS A 576 -42.10 -45.20 30.77
CA LYS A 576 -42.26 -43.74 31.02
C LYS A 576 -40.92 -42.99 31.04
N ARG A 577 -39.86 -43.55 30.46
CA ARG A 577 -38.58 -42.88 30.33
C ARG A 577 -38.68 -41.90 29.16
N PHE A 578 -38.78 -40.63 29.51
CA PHE A 578 -38.75 -39.51 28.57
C PHE A 578 -37.32 -39.07 28.23
N GLU A 579 -36.33 -39.94 28.45
CA GLU A 579 -34.91 -39.61 28.32
C GLU A 579 -34.19 -40.70 27.54
N VAL A 580 -33.48 -40.29 26.48
CA VAL A 580 -32.66 -41.15 25.62
C VAL A 580 -31.21 -40.73 25.78
N VAL A 581 -30.34 -41.69 26.11
CA VAL A 581 -28.89 -41.49 26.16
C VAL A 581 -28.29 -41.96 24.84
N VAL A 582 -27.66 -41.03 24.12
CA VAL A 582 -26.91 -41.30 22.90
C VAL A 582 -25.44 -41.41 23.28
N ASP A 583 -24.84 -42.57 23.03
CA ASP A 583 -23.41 -42.83 23.16
C ASP A 583 -22.96 -43.67 21.96
N VAL A 584 -22.40 -43.02 20.95
CA VAL A 584 -21.96 -43.67 19.70
C VAL A 584 -20.61 -43.13 19.25
N GLU A 585 -19.72 -44.00 18.81
CA GLU A 585 -18.47 -43.60 18.15
C GLU A 585 -18.67 -43.51 16.64
N VAL A 586 -18.25 -42.39 16.06
CA VAL A 586 -18.31 -42.16 14.61
C VAL A 586 -16.91 -41.87 14.07
N GLU A 587 -16.62 -42.39 12.88
CA GLU A 587 -15.43 -42.00 12.13
C GLU A 587 -15.62 -40.61 11.54
N THR A 588 -14.70 -39.70 11.85
CA THR A 588 -14.79 -38.27 11.49
C THR A 588 -14.35 -37.98 10.07
N GLU A 589 -13.51 -38.85 9.49
CA GLU A 589 -13.04 -38.79 8.10
C GLU A 589 -13.28 -40.16 7.42
N VAL A 590 -14.00 -40.19 6.30
CA VAL A 590 -14.21 -41.40 5.48
C VAL A 590 -13.85 -41.11 4.04
N VAL A 591 -13.09 -42.02 3.41
CA VAL A 591 -12.69 -41.90 2.00
C VAL A 591 -13.25 -43.06 1.21
N LYS A 592 -13.79 -42.77 0.02
CA LYS A 592 -14.32 -43.76 -0.93
C LYS A 592 -13.70 -43.52 -2.31
N LEU A 593 -13.27 -44.60 -2.97
CA LEU A 593 -12.83 -44.59 -4.37
C LEU A 593 -13.93 -45.19 -5.23
N GLU A 594 -14.39 -44.44 -6.23
CA GLU A 594 -15.52 -44.83 -7.09
C GLU A 594 -16.76 -45.33 -6.32
N GLY A 595 -16.97 -44.77 -5.11
CA GLY A 595 -18.07 -45.14 -4.20
C GLY A 595 -17.75 -46.28 -3.22
N GLU A 596 -16.65 -47.03 -3.41
CA GLU A 596 -16.21 -48.08 -2.51
C GLU A 596 -15.34 -47.52 -1.37
N ARG A 597 -15.69 -47.84 -0.12
CA ARG A 597 -14.96 -47.36 1.06
C ARG A 597 -13.58 -48.01 1.15
N ILE A 598 -12.55 -47.18 1.32
CA ILE A 598 -11.17 -47.63 1.45
C ILE A 598 -10.61 -47.35 2.84
N ALA A 599 -9.65 -48.18 3.28
CA ALA A 599 -8.83 -47.86 4.43
C ALA A 599 -7.76 -46.84 4.01
N ARG A 600 -7.64 -45.74 4.77
CA ARG A 600 -6.56 -44.78 4.56
C ARG A 600 -5.23 -45.45 4.94
N GLU A 601 -4.30 -45.60 3.99
CA GLU A 601 -2.91 -45.87 4.36
C GLU A 601 -2.35 -44.62 5.05
N THR A 602 -1.92 -44.76 6.30
CA THR A 602 -1.28 -43.70 7.11
C THR A 602 0.14 -43.37 6.64
N GLN A 603 0.55 -43.82 5.45
CA GLN A 603 1.81 -43.38 4.86
C GLN A 603 1.71 -41.89 4.59
N GLY A 604 2.63 -41.14 5.19
CA GLY A 604 2.67 -39.68 5.11
C GLY A 604 2.77 -39.18 3.67
N VAL A 605 2.76 -37.85 3.53
CA VAL A 605 3.03 -37.20 2.24
C VAL A 605 4.35 -37.75 1.69
N ASN A 606 4.30 -38.38 0.52
CA ASN A 606 5.50 -38.87 -0.15
C ASN A 606 6.38 -37.68 -0.58
N SER A 607 7.63 -37.93 -0.94
CA SER A 607 8.60 -36.87 -1.32
C SER A 607 8.16 -35.99 -2.50
N ASP A 608 7.20 -36.46 -3.28
CA ASP A 608 6.56 -35.82 -4.43
C ASP A 608 5.31 -35.00 -4.07
N GLY A 609 4.97 -34.86 -2.79
CA GLY A 609 3.87 -34.00 -2.35
C GLY A 609 2.47 -34.55 -2.65
N VAL A 610 2.35 -35.84 -2.99
CA VAL A 610 1.09 -36.52 -3.34
C VAL A 610 0.65 -37.48 -2.23
N VAL A 611 -0.65 -37.51 -1.95
CA VAL A 611 -1.29 -38.46 -1.04
C VAL A 611 -1.97 -39.55 -1.88
N TRP A 612 -1.58 -40.79 -1.68
CA TRP A 612 -2.07 -41.93 -2.45
C TRP A 612 -3.22 -42.65 -1.74
N PHE A 613 -4.23 -43.04 -2.52
CA PHE A 613 -5.41 -43.79 -2.10
C PHE A 613 -5.47 -45.09 -2.91
N ASN A 614 -5.55 -46.23 -2.23
CA ASN A 614 -5.58 -47.56 -2.83
C ASN A 614 -6.92 -48.24 -2.53
N ALA A 615 -7.59 -48.74 -3.55
CA ALA A 615 -8.63 -49.75 -3.38
C ALA A 615 -7.98 -51.14 -3.31
N SER A 616 -8.71 -52.16 -2.86
CA SER A 616 -8.24 -53.54 -2.93
C SER A 616 -8.06 -53.98 -4.39
N GLY A 617 -6.85 -53.78 -4.96
CA GLY A 617 -6.53 -54.04 -6.36
C GLY A 617 -5.27 -53.29 -6.84
N ASN A 618 -5.12 -53.14 -8.17
CA ASN A 618 -4.05 -52.34 -8.79
C ASN A 618 -4.44 -50.86 -9.01
N GLU A 619 -5.65 -50.46 -8.64
CA GLU A 619 -6.17 -49.11 -8.85
C GLU A 619 -5.71 -48.19 -7.72
N LYS A 620 -4.91 -47.18 -8.08
CA LYS A 620 -4.35 -46.18 -7.18
C LYS A 620 -4.64 -44.78 -7.72
N ILE A 621 -5.16 -43.92 -6.85
CA ILE A 621 -5.40 -42.51 -7.16
C ILE A 621 -4.55 -41.66 -6.23
N GLY A 622 -3.79 -40.74 -6.79
CA GLY A 622 -3.04 -39.74 -6.04
C GLY A 622 -3.77 -38.41 -6.03
N LEU A 623 -3.82 -37.74 -4.88
CA LEU A 623 -4.28 -36.36 -4.78
C LEU A 623 -3.14 -35.50 -4.24
N GLY A 624 -2.87 -34.37 -4.89
CA GLY A 624 -1.87 -33.42 -4.43
C GLY A 624 -2.18 -32.94 -3.01
N SER A 625 -1.16 -32.88 -2.16
CA SER A 625 -1.27 -32.39 -0.77
C SER A 625 -1.93 -31.01 -0.71
N VAL A 626 -1.63 -30.14 -1.66
CA VAL A 626 -2.24 -28.80 -1.79
C VAL A 626 -3.77 -28.82 -1.89
N VAL A 627 -4.36 -29.84 -2.53
CA VAL A 627 -5.81 -30.01 -2.66
C VAL A 627 -6.40 -30.49 -1.34
N LEU A 628 -5.75 -31.48 -0.69
CA LEU A 628 -6.18 -31.99 0.60
C LEU A 628 -6.12 -30.90 1.69
N GLU A 629 -5.07 -30.08 1.68
CA GLU A 629 -4.92 -28.93 2.57
C GLU A 629 -6.06 -27.93 2.38
N ARG A 630 -6.44 -27.63 1.13
CA ARG A 630 -7.58 -26.76 0.85
C ARG A 630 -8.89 -27.37 1.35
N MET A 631 -9.15 -28.66 1.07
CA MET A 631 -10.35 -29.34 1.55
C MET A 631 -10.46 -29.26 3.08
N LYS A 632 -9.37 -29.56 3.81
CA LYS A 632 -9.36 -29.48 5.28
C LYS A 632 -9.57 -28.06 5.79
N TRP A 633 -8.95 -27.07 5.15
CA TRP A 633 -9.14 -25.66 5.52
C TRP A 633 -10.61 -25.22 5.41
N GLU A 634 -11.33 -25.65 4.36
CA GLU A 634 -12.75 -25.33 4.18
C GLU A 634 -13.63 -25.92 5.28
N GLU A 635 -13.28 -27.11 5.79
CA GLU A 635 -14.01 -27.79 6.88
C GLU A 635 -13.68 -27.17 8.23
N GLU A 636 -12.39 -26.90 8.51
CA GLU A 636 -11.92 -26.29 9.75
C GLU A 636 -12.52 -24.89 9.93
N ARG A 637 -12.63 -24.09 8.85
CA ARG A 637 -13.31 -22.78 8.89
C ARG A 637 -14.80 -22.87 9.21
N PHE A 638 -15.45 -24.00 8.90
CA PHE A 638 -16.86 -24.25 9.24
C PHE A 638 -17.07 -24.88 10.63
N GLY A 639 -15.97 -25.06 11.37
CA GLY A 639 -15.97 -25.56 12.75
C GLY A 639 -15.62 -27.04 12.89
N TRP A 640 -15.15 -27.69 11.83
CA TRP A 640 -14.70 -29.09 11.93
C TRP A 640 -13.45 -29.20 12.80
N LEU A 641 -13.53 -29.98 13.88
CA LEU A 641 -12.44 -30.13 14.85
C LEU A 641 -11.53 -31.32 14.51
N ASN A 642 -10.34 -31.00 14.00
CA ASN A 642 -9.29 -31.96 13.74
C ASN A 642 -8.58 -32.40 15.04
N LYS A 643 -8.95 -33.57 15.59
CA LYS A 643 -8.33 -34.11 16.82
C LYS A 643 -6.99 -34.84 16.58
N GLY A 644 -6.33 -34.62 15.43
CA GLY A 644 -5.02 -35.20 15.14
C GLY A 644 -5.11 -36.66 14.71
N TYR A 645 -4.58 -37.59 15.50
CA TYR A 645 -4.50 -39.03 15.13
C TYR A 645 -5.79 -39.82 15.44
N GLU A 646 -6.72 -39.23 16.17
CA GLU A 646 -8.00 -39.87 16.49
C GLU A 646 -8.97 -39.72 15.32
N GLN A 647 -9.04 -40.75 14.47
CA GLN A 647 -9.96 -40.83 13.33
C GLN A 647 -11.42 -41.10 13.73
N ARG A 648 -11.68 -41.26 15.04
CA ARG A 648 -12.99 -41.51 15.64
C ARG A 648 -13.29 -40.51 16.73
N SER A 649 -14.55 -40.13 16.87
CA SER A 649 -15.03 -39.28 17.96
C SER A 649 -16.32 -39.85 18.54
N SER A 650 -16.46 -39.79 19.86
CA SER A 650 -17.68 -40.19 20.55
C SER A 650 -18.70 -39.05 20.60
N ILE A 651 -19.93 -39.32 20.17
CA ILE A 651 -21.10 -38.46 20.39
C ILE A 651 -21.77 -38.93 21.68
N LYS A 652 -21.75 -38.06 22.71
CA LYS A 652 -22.37 -38.32 24.01
C LYS A 652 -23.36 -37.20 24.34
N ARG A 653 -24.66 -37.50 24.37
CA ARG A 653 -25.70 -36.55 24.77
C ARG A 653 -26.92 -37.25 25.36
N THR A 654 -27.73 -36.49 26.07
CA THR A 654 -28.96 -36.98 26.68
C THR A 654 -30.12 -36.12 26.20
N GLU A 655 -31.06 -36.74 25.48
CA GLU A 655 -32.22 -36.06 24.93
C GLU A 655 -33.46 -36.35 25.73
N ARG A 656 -34.26 -35.30 25.96
CA ARG A 656 -35.56 -35.42 26.62
C ARG A 656 -36.69 -35.24 25.63
N PHE A 657 -37.68 -36.11 25.72
CA PHE A 657 -38.90 -35.98 24.92
C PHE A 657 -39.81 -34.91 25.54
N GLU A 658 -40.02 -33.82 24.80
CA GLU A 658 -40.87 -32.69 25.21
C GLU A 658 -42.22 -32.65 24.47
N GLY A 659 -42.58 -33.70 23.73
CA GLY A 659 -43.86 -33.78 23.04
C GLY A 659 -45.03 -33.81 24.02
N GLY A 660 -46.14 -33.12 23.71
CA GLY A 660 -47.33 -33.04 24.58
C GLY A 660 -48.12 -34.36 24.74
N GLY A 661 -47.65 -35.45 24.13
CA GLY A 661 -48.26 -36.78 24.21
C GLY A 661 -47.61 -37.66 25.30
N PRO A 662 -48.30 -38.68 25.82
CA PRO A 662 -47.80 -39.52 26.91
C PRO A 662 -46.72 -40.54 26.49
N TYR A 663 -46.46 -40.74 25.19
CA TYR A 663 -45.55 -41.76 24.66
C TYR A 663 -44.83 -41.28 23.39
N TRP A 664 -43.59 -41.75 23.21
CA TRP A 664 -42.81 -41.66 21.97
C TRP A 664 -42.55 -43.09 21.45
N LYS A 665 -42.44 -43.26 20.13
CA LYS A 665 -42.24 -44.56 19.46
C LYS A 665 -40.78 -44.82 19.14
N SER A 666 -40.11 -43.86 18.49
CA SER A 666 -38.69 -43.99 18.15
C SER A 666 -37.96 -42.66 18.20
N TYR A 667 -36.65 -42.74 18.43
CA TYR A 667 -35.74 -41.62 18.39
C TYR A 667 -34.59 -41.92 17.43
N ARG A 668 -34.27 -40.96 16.58
CA ARG A 668 -33.14 -40.99 15.65
C ARG A 668 -32.25 -39.78 15.87
N CYS A 669 -30.93 -39.99 15.85
CA CYS A 669 -29.93 -38.93 15.84
C CYS A 669 -29.17 -38.95 14.53
N TYR A 670 -28.98 -37.78 13.95
CA TYR A 670 -28.28 -37.56 12.71
C TYR A 670 -27.10 -36.63 12.91
N VAL A 671 -26.02 -36.86 12.19
CA VAL A 671 -24.84 -35.98 12.13
C VAL A 671 -24.76 -35.30 10.78
N LEU A 672 -24.33 -34.04 10.75
CA LEU A 672 -24.02 -33.37 9.48
C LEU A 672 -22.75 -34.01 8.88
N VAL A 673 -22.86 -34.40 7.61
CA VAL A 673 -21.75 -34.88 6.80
C VAL A 673 -21.54 -33.90 5.67
N GLU A 674 -20.33 -33.35 5.57
CA GLU A 674 -19.87 -32.60 4.40
C GLU A 674 -19.02 -33.51 3.52
N THR A 675 -19.32 -33.55 2.23
CA THR A 675 -18.77 -34.51 1.28
C THR A 675 -18.15 -33.79 0.09
N PHE A 676 -16.85 -33.94 -0.08
CA PHE A 676 -16.17 -33.56 -1.31
C PHE A 676 -16.28 -34.69 -2.33
N GLU A 677 -16.83 -34.39 -3.51
CA GLU A 677 -16.88 -35.30 -4.65
C GLU A 677 -15.98 -34.79 -5.77
N LEU A 678 -14.96 -35.57 -6.12
CA LEU A 678 -14.10 -35.35 -7.28
C LEU A 678 -14.61 -36.18 -8.46
N LYS A 679 -14.94 -35.52 -9.57
CA LYS A 679 -15.45 -36.17 -10.79
C LYS A 679 -14.60 -35.84 -12.00
N ARG A 680 -14.48 -36.79 -12.92
CA ARG A 680 -13.83 -36.61 -14.22
C ARG A 680 -14.66 -35.67 -15.10
N THR A 681 -14.09 -35.26 -16.24
CA THR A 681 -14.79 -34.40 -17.20
C THR A 681 -16.06 -35.04 -17.78
N ASP A 682 -16.13 -36.37 -17.86
CA ASP A 682 -17.32 -37.12 -18.30
C ASP A 682 -18.39 -37.28 -17.21
N GLY A 683 -18.16 -36.75 -16.00
CA GLY A 683 -19.06 -36.82 -14.85
C GLY A 683 -18.91 -38.08 -13.99
N SER A 684 -18.01 -39.02 -14.35
CA SER A 684 -17.76 -40.20 -13.52
C SER A 684 -17.07 -39.83 -12.20
N LEU A 685 -17.48 -40.50 -11.11
CA LEU A 685 -16.95 -40.28 -9.77
C LEU A 685 -15.59 -40.95 -9.60
N VAL A 686 -14.63 -40.23 -9.03
CA VAL A 686 -13.26 -40.69 -8.77
C VAL A 686 -13.05 -40.94 -7.29
N LEU A 687 -13.26 -39.89 -6.49
CA LEU A 687 -12.98 -39.86 -5.07
C LEU A 687 -14.11 -39.15 -4.33
N THR A 688 -14.52 -39.73 -3.21
CA THR A 688 -15.39 -39.09 -2.23
C THR A 688 -14.66 -38.97 -0.91
N TYR A 689 -14.68 -37.78 -0.32
CA TYR A 689 -14.09 -37.52 1.00
C TYR A 689 -15.16 -36.92 1.92
N GLU A 690 -15.51 -37.64 2.98
CA GLU A 690 -16.59 -37.28 3.90
C GLU A 690 -16.02 -36.83 5.24
N PHE A 691 -16.47 -35.67 5.70
CA PHE A 691 -16.18 -35.09 7.01
C PHE A 691 -17.45 -35.09 7.87
N LYS A 692 -17.41 -35.76 9.02
CA LYS A 692 -18.54 -35.79 9.97
C LYS A 692 -18.35 -34.73 11.06
N HIS A 693 -19.30 -33.81 11.18
CA HIS A 693 -19.29 -32.72 12.16
C HIS A 693 -20.04 -33.13 13.43
N VAL A 694 -19.31 -33.73 14.38
CA VAL A 694 -19.88 -34.34 15.60
C VAL A 694 -20.58 -33.35 16.54
N ASP A 695 -20.34 -32.06 16.37
CA ASP A 695 -20.99 -30.93 17.06
C ASP A 695 -22.31 -30.50 16.38
N LYS A 696 -22.53 -30.86 15.10
CA LYS A 696 -23.70 -30.47 14.31
C LYS A 696 -24.67 -31.64 14.16
N LEU A 697 -25.60 -31.74 15.13
CA LEU A 697 -26.53 -32.86 15.24
C LEU A 697 -27.99 -32.42 15.04
N LYS A 698 -28.79 -33.27 14.38
CA LYS A 698 -30.26 -33.16 14.35
C LYS A 698 -30.88 -34.40 14.99
N SER A 699 -32.06 -34.23 15.56
CA SER A 699 -32.80 -35.31 16.21
C SER A 699 -34.23 -35.36 15.68
N LYS A 700 -34.77 -36.57 15.56
CA LYS A 700 -36.16 -36.82 15.15
C LYS A 700 -36.81 -37.78 16.13
N TRP A 701 -37.97 -37.37 16.64
CA TRP A 701 -38.85 -38.18 17.47
C TRP A 701 -40.09 -38.54 16.64
N ASP A 702 -40.49 -39.81 16.68
CA ASP A 702 -41.75 -40.31 16.12
C ASP A 702 -42.69 -40.80 17.22
#